data_AF-A0A925N8Q5-F1
#
_entry.id   AF-A0A925N8Q5-F1
#
_cell.length_a   1.000
_cell.length_b   1.000
_cell.length_c   1.000
_cell.angle_alpha   90.00
_cell.angle_beta   90.00
_cell.angle_gamma   90.00
#
_symmetry.space_group_name_H-M   'P 1'
#
loop_
_entity.id
_entity.type
_entity.pdbx_description
1 polymer ?
#
loop_
_entity_poly.entity_id
_entity_poly.type
_entity_poly.pdbx_seq_one_letter_code
_entity_poly.pdbx_strand_id
1 'polypeptide(L)'
;MFGLLAVLWALILIFSVVQERRMVESAQKQLRLINNVVVQQTRGLLSGIETDLALLDYWVQTHPQVDVSQDSGLAGLVTRLNQGSDGLVSYGFANEAGQAVASPGAAPWQGGMGAVTWPRVAGNVATGLPTRDATGQAWQWPVTRKLERPVGELAGAVAWIDLARLGALHESLREKPAGGISLTTSDGVVILRTPFIEGLIGRNLSKSRPQPMQSASTPQGMFQHDGALTGGQPRLASFERLGRYRVTVLVSQEVDEALAAFRMRRNLGVLALTLITLAAAGFSVALARSQRATRRSQAEFTALSAAFPLGLFRTDTTGATTYGNDAYFQKMGLPRERMAWGWSEILEDGQHTGALQAWKTAAAQGQPIENVLNIRHPDGKEATLSVRTAPLRVDGKLIGQVGSVEDITERIQQQKAERMLTAIFEQSTDVVAQVNPDGKLHYLNPAGRALLAMGPGDTLDRLHYDDFMPAHRETQVRDQILPTAVAKGIWVGETSVLAAGGREIAVSEMLIAHRNEEHKVETFSVVMRDITQELRARIELQRSESILNIVAATLPALVAVIDHQERYLFTNDAYVRWTGQPTGQLVGLTVREALGENLYAQRQGHIKAALTGQRAMFESEREGAQFQETTYIPFRNADGQVAGFVALSQDITNHKRQQQKLLDASQTDPLTGTLNRAGFDQRMREARTRARQEHHRLALLCIDLDGFKPVNDEHGHAAGDRLLEAVAQRLQQALRPSDILARLGGDEFAVVLPDVKDQPAAQTVARKIVSTLAAPFEIDGKRLQIGGSVGVALATGEAETVQALMQRADAALYEAKRAGRGRYEVAEAGL
;
A
#
# COMPACT_ATOMS: atom_id res chain seq x y z
N MET A 1 10.74 -25.84 -17.70
CA MET A 1 9.72 -24.79 -17.42
C MET A 1 8.55 -25.32 -16.59
N PHE A 2 7.83 -26.36 -17.03
CA PHE A 2 6.72 -26.93 -16.25
C PHE A 2 7.11 -27.43 -14.85
N GLY A 3 8.30 -28.01 -14.67
CA GLY A 3 8.81 -28.37 -13.35
C GLY A 3 9.04 -27.18 -12.41
N LEU A 4 9.48 -26.03 -12.93
CA LEU A 4 9.66 -24.80 -12.13
C LEU A 4 8.31 -24.19 -11.73
N LEU A 5 7.33 -24.22 -12.64
CA LEU A 5 5.97 -23.79 -12.34
C LEU A 5 5.32 -24.68 -11.28
N ALA A 6 5.52 -25.99 -11.34
CA ALA A 6 5.03 -26.91 -10.31
C ALA A 6 5.63 -26.59 -8.92
N VAL A 7 6.93 -26.26 -8.86
CA VAL A 7 7.58 -25.81 -7.62
C VAL A 7 7.01 -24.48 -7.12
N LEU A 8 6.78 -23.51 -8.01
CA LEU A 8 6.17 -22.23 -7.63
C LEU A 8 4.73 -22.40 -7.11
N TRP A 9 3.94 -23.27 -7.73
CA TRP A 9 2.60 -23.62 -7.25
C TRP A 9 2.65 -24.30 -5.88
N ALA A 10 3.60 -25.22 -5.66
CA ALA A 10 3.81 -25.84 -4.35
C ALA A 10 4.24 -24.81 -3.28
N LEU A 11 5.12 -23.87 -3.62
CA LEU A 11 5.53 -22.79 -2.72
C LEU A 11 4.37 -21.85 -2.37
N ILE A 12 3.52 -21.48 -3.33
CA ILE A 12 2.32 -20.67 -3.05
C ILE A 12 1.34 -21.44 -2.15
N LEU A 13 1.17 -22.74 -2.37
CA LEU A 13 0.32 -23.58 -1.52
C LEU A 13 0.85 -23.66 -0.09
N ILE A 14 2.16 -23.93 0.08
CA ILE A 14 2.82 -23.97 1.38
C ILE A 14 2.73 -22.60 2.06
N PHE A 15 3.05 -21.53 1.34
CA PHE A 15 2.95 -20.15 1.84
C PHE A 15 1.52 -19.83 2.28
N SER A 16 0.51 -20.24 1.50
CA SER A 16 -0.90 -20.04 1.84
C SER A 16 -1.25 -20.68 3.18
N VAL A 17 -0.88 -21.94 3.38
CA VAL A 17 -1.21 -22.68 4.61
C VAL A 17 -0.42 -22.15 5.81
N VAL A 18 0.88 -21.90 5.65
CA VAL A 18 1.76 -21.48 6.74
C VAL A 18 1.46 -20.05 7.19
N GLN A 19 1.23 -19.12 6.26
CA GLN A 19 0.96 -17.73 6.62
C GLN A 19 -0.42 -17.53 7.21
N GLU A 20 -1.43 -18.27 6.74
CA GLU A 20 -2.75 -18.25 7.36
C GLU A 20 -2.67 -18.61 8.84
N ARG A 21 -1.93 -19.68 9.17
CA ARG A 21 -1.68 -20.08 10.56
C ARG A 21 -0.98 -18.99 11.37
N ARG A 22 0.07 -18.36 10.82
CA ARG A 22 0.79 -17.26 11.50
C ARG A 22 -0.09 -16.03 11.75
N MET A 23 -0.96 -15.70 10.80
CA MET A 23 -1.90 -14.58 10.94
C MET A 23 -2.94 -14.87 12.02
N VAL A 24 -3.48 -16.09 12.08
CA VAL A 24 -4.36 -16.51 13.18
C VAL A 24 -3.64 -16.44 14.53
N GLU A 25 -2.39 -16.92 14.63
CA GLU A 25 -1.59 -16.82 15.86
C GLU A 25 -1.32 -15.36 16.28
N SER A 26 -1.11 -14.46 15.31
CA SER A 26 -0.95 -13.02 15.55
C SER A 26 -2.25 -12.41 16.11
N ALA A 27 -3.38 -12.68 15.48
CA ALA A 27 -4.70 -12.25 15.95
C ALA A 27 -5.01 -12.79 17.36
N GLN A 28 -4.62 -14.05 17.64
CA GLN A 28 -4.76 -14.63 18.98
C GLN A 28 -3.97 -13.85 20.05
N LYS A 29 -2.74 -13.42 19.74
CA LYS A 29 -1.92 -12.63 20.67
C LYS A 29 -2.53 -11.26 20.94
N GLN A 30 -3.02 -10.60 19.89
CA GLN A 30 -3.68 -9.29 20.00
C GLN A 30 -4.95 -9.37 20.85
N LEU A 31 -5.80 -10.38 20.62
CA LEU A 31 -7.00 -10.61 21.42
C LEU A 31 -6.69 -10.86 22.90
N ARG A 32 -5.61 -11.57 23.23
CA ARG A 32 -5.18 -11.75 24.63
C ARG A 32 -4.76 -10.43 25.26
N LEU A 33 -4.06 -9.57 24.52
CA LEU A 33 -3.62 -8.29 25.03
C LEU A 33 -4.81 -7.38 25.36
N ILE A 34 -5.79 -7.30 24.46
CA ILE A 34 -7.03 -6.55 24.69
C ILE A 34 -7.83 -7.17 25.85
N ASN A 35 -7.97 -8.50 25.88
CA ASN A 35 -8.67 -9.19 26.98
C ASN A 35 -8.03 -8.87 28.34
N ASN A 36 -6.69 -8.89 28.44
CA ASN A 36 -6.00 -8.53 29.68
C ASN A 36 -6.34 -7.11 30.14
N VAL A 37 -6.39 -6.13 29.21
CA VAL A 37 -6.76 -4.74 29.53
C VAL A 37 -8.21 -4.67 30.03
N VAL A 38 -9.17 -5.27 29.31
CA VAL A 38 -10.59 -5.27 29.69
C VAL A 38 -10.81 -5.98 31.03
N VAL A 39 -10.10 -7.09 31.28
CA VAL A 39 -10.12 -7.81 32.55
C VAL A 39 -9.59 -6.94 33.68
N GLN A 40 -8.45 -6.27 33.50
CA GLN A 40 -7.89 -5.39 34.52
C GLN A 40 -8.85 -4.23 34.82
N GLN A 41 -9.44 -3.62 33.79
CA GLN A 41 -10.42 -2.55 33.96
C GLN A 41 -11.68 -3.03 34.69
N THR A 42 -12.26 -4.16 34.27
CA THR A 42 -13.45 -4.74 34.91
C THR A 42 -13.18 -5.16 36.36
N ARG A 43 -12.01 -5.75 36.62
CA ARG A 43 -11.58 -6.14 37.96
C ARG A 43 -11.37 -4.92 38.86
N GLY A 44 -10.74 -3.87 38.33
CA GLY A 44 -10.53 -2.61 39.04
C GLY A 44 -11.87 -1.96 39.41
N LEU A 45 -12.80 -1.87 38.47
CA LEU A 45 -14.16 -1.36 38.69
C LEU A 45 -14.88 -2.12 39.81
N LEU A 46 -14.93 -3.45 39.73
CA LEU A 46 -15.63 -4.27 40.74
C LEU A 46 -14.95 -4.23 42.11
N SER A 47 -13.62 -4.12 42.15
CA SER A 47 -12.87 -3.97 43.41
C SER A 47 -13.08 -2.60 44.05
N GLY A 48 -13.20 -1.53 43.25
CA GLY A 48 -13.57 -0.20 43.72
C GLY A 48 -14.97 -0.21 44.33
N ILE A 49 -15.93 -0.77 43.60
CA ILE A 49 -17.32 -0.93 44.08
C ILE A 49 -17.38 -1.74 45.37
N GLU A 50 -16.60 -2.83 45.49
CA GLU A 50 -16.53 -3.62 46.73
C GLU A 50 -16.05 -2.79 47.92
N THR A 51 -15.08 -1.90 47.71
CA THR A 51 -14.56 -0.98 48.73
C THR A 51 -15.63 0.05 49.11
N ASP A 52 -16.33 0.61 48.13
CA ASP A 52 -17.38 1.60 48.34
C ASP A 52 -18.58 1.00 49.10
N LEU A 53 -18.99 -0.23 48.74
CA LEU A 53 -20.04 -0.95 49.45
C LEU A 53 -19.63 -1.31 50.88
N ALA A 54 -18.35 -1.63 51.12
CA ALA A 54 -17.84 -1.86 52.48
C ALA A 54 -17.86 -0.58 53.32
N LEU A 55 -17.59 0.57 52.71
CA LEU A 55 -17.67 1.87 53.38
C LEU A 55 -19.11 2.21 53.77
N LEU A 56 -20.08 1.92 52.91
CA LEU A 56 -21.51 2.08 53.22
C LEU A 56 -21.98 1.16 54.35
N ASP A 57 -21.53 -0.10 54.34
CA ASP A 57 -21.80 -1.06 55.42
C ASP A 57 -21.21 -0.58 56.76
N TYR A 58 -19.94 -0.17 56.78
CA TYR A 58 -19.29 0.40 57.97
C TYR A 58 -20.01 1.66 58.49
N TRP A 59 -20.47 2.52 57.58
CA TRP A 59 -21.20 3.73 57.96
C TRP A 59 -22.51 3.39 58.68
N VAL A 60 -23.29 2.45 58.14
CA VAL A 60 -24.56 2.00 58.75
C VAL A 60 -24.32 1.36 60.11
N GLN A 61 -23.25 0.58 60.28
CA GLN A 61 -22.89 -0.03 61.56
C GLN A 61 -22.53 0.99 62.64
N THR A 62 -21.90 2.10 62.25
CA THR A 62 -21.48 3.16 63.17
C THR A 62 -22.60 4.16 63.49
N HIS A 63 -23.72 4.12 62.75
CA HIS A 63 -24.86 5.04 62.88
C HIS A 63 -26.22 4.30 62.93
N PRO A 64 -26.46 3.35 63.86
CA PRO A 64 -27.60 2.43 63.82
C PRO A 64 -28.97 3.06 64.14
N GLN A 65 -29.03 4.31 64.60
CA GLN A 65 -30.29 5.02 64.91
C GLN A 65 -30.66 6.09 63.88
N VAL A 66 -29.90 6.21 62.79
CA VAL A 66 -30.09 7.24 61.79
C VAL A 66 -31.03 6.74 60.69
N ASP A 67 -32.02 7.57 60.32
CA ASP A 67 -32.84 7.32 59.13
C ASP A 67 -31.99 7.56 57.88
N VAL A 68 -31.52 6.45 57.31
CA VAL A 68 -30.67 6.39 56.12
C VAL A 68 -31.25 7.19 54.96
N SER A 69 -32.56 7.33 54.84
CA SER A 69 -33.19 8.07 53.74
C SER A 69 -33.16 9.60 53.90
N GLN A 70 -32.99 10.10 55.13
CA GLN A 70 -33.04 11.53 55.48
C GLN A 70 -31.69 12.08 55.97
N ASP A 71 -30.66 11.24 56.08
CA ASP A 71 -29.36 11.65 56.60
C ASP A 71 -28.50 12.38 55.56
N SER A 72 -28.17 13.64 55.85
CA SER A 72 -27.37 14.49 54.96
C SER A 72 -25.90 14.02 54.85
N GLY A 73 -25.36 13.37 55.87
CA GLY A 73 -23.97 12.89 55.87
C GLY A 73 -23.77 11.70 54.95
N LEU A 74 -24.72 10.75 55.00
CA LEU A 74 -24.78 9.61 54.10
C LEU A 74 -25.12 10.03 52.67
N ALA A 75 -26.02 11.00 52.48
CA ALA A 75 -26.30 11.59 51.18
C ALA A 75 -25.05 12.22 50.55
N GLY A 76 -24.26 12.95 51.34
CA GLY A 76 -22.96 13.49 50.90
C GLY A 76 -21.95 12.39 50.57
N LEU A 77 -21.89 11.32 51.35
CA LEU A 77 -21.04 10.17 51.06
C LEU A 77 -21.41 9.50 49.73
N VAL A 78 -22.68 9.15 49.54
CA VAL A 78 -23.18 8.53 48.30
C VAL A 78 -22.95 9.43 47.09
N THR A 79 -23.14 10.74 47.24
CA THR A 79 -22.87 11.72 46.17
C THR A 79 -21.39 11.71 45.76
N ARG A 80 -20.47 11.68 46.72
CA ARG A 80 -19.02 11.58 46.43
C ARG A 80 -18.62 10.27 45.80
N LEU A 81 -19.22 9.16 46.24
CA LEU A 81 -18.99 7.85 45.62
C LEU A 81 -19.48 7.84 44.16
N ASN A 82 -20.66 8.40 43.89
CA ASN A 82 -21.18 8.54 42.53
C ASN A 82 -20.26 9.42 41.66
N GLN A 83 -19.79 10.56 42.18
CA GLN A 83 -18.90 11.47 41.47
C GLN A 83 -17.50 10.90 41.23
N GLY A 84 -16.96 10.13 42.18
CA GLY A 84 -15.68 9.44 42.04
C GLY A 84 -15.67 8.39 40.93
N SER A 85 -16.84 7.90 40.53
CA SER A 85 -17.02 7.01 39.37
C SER A 85 -17.35 7.75 38.06
N ASP A 86 -17.33 9.09 38.06
CA ASP A 86 -17.82 9.94 36.95
C ASP A 86 -19.24 9.56 36.49
N GLY A 87 -20.10 9.23 37.45
CA GLY A 87 -21.47 8.77 37.21
C GLY A 87 -21.60 7.42 36.51
N LEU A 88 -20.52 6.62 36.43
CA LEU A 88 -20.58 5.23 35.95
C LEU A 88 -21.33 4.31 36.94
N VAL A 89 -21.25 4.61 38.23
CA VAL A 89 -21.83 3.81 39.30
C VAL A 89 -22.73 4.67 40.17
N SER A 90 -23.89 4.12 40.54
CA SER A 90 -24.81 4.72 41.52
C SER A 90 -24.91 3.83 42.76
N TYR A 91 -24.97 4.40 43.97
CA TYR A 91 -25.04 3.62 45.22
C TYR A 91 -26.35 3.81 46.00
N GLY A 92 -26.72 2.81 46.81
CA GLY A 92 -27.89 2.85 47.68
C GLY A 92 -28.02 1.61 48.58
N PHE A 93 -29.20 1.44 49.18
CA PHE A 93 -29.51 0.36 50.12
C PHE A 93 -30.80 -0.37 49.76
N ALA A 94 -30.89 -1.62 50.19
CA ALA A 94 -32.00 -2.52 49.90
C ALA A 94 -32.47 -3.32 51.13
N ASN A 95 -33.72 -3.77 51.12
CA ASN A 95 -34.29 -4.67 52.14
C ASN A 95 -33.98 -6.15 51.87
N GLU A 96 -34.37 -7.04 52.80
CA GLU A 96 -34.18 -8.51 52.66
C GLU A 96 -34.89 -9.04 51.39
N ALA A 97 -36.00 -8.43 50.98
CA ALA A 97 -36.71 -8.76 49.74
C ALA A 97 -35.99 -8.28 48.47
N GLY A 98 -34.88 -7.55 48.60
CA GLY A 98 -34.14 -7.02 47.46
C GLY A 98 -34.83 -5.86 46.75
N GLN A 99 -35.62 -5.07 47.48
CA GLN A 99 -36.20 -3.82 46.99
C GLN A 99 -35.33 -2.64 47.45
N ALA A 100 -35.14 -1.64 46.61
CA ALA A 100 -34.35 -0.47 46.95
C ALA A 100 -35.15 0.35 47.97
N VAL A 101 -34.57 0.57 49.15
CA VAL A 101 -35.26 1.23 50.28
C VAL A 101 -34.81 2.69 50.40
N ALA A 102 -33.54 2.97 50.12
CA ALA A 102 -32.97 4.31 50.22
C ALA A 102 -31.81 4.52 49.23
N SER A 103 -31.79 5.67 48.54
CA SER A 103 -30.62 6.18 47.81
C SER A 103 -30.40 7.64 48.23
N PRO A 104 -29.62 7.89 49.29
CA PRO A 104 -29.47 9.22 49.87
C PRO A 104 -28.75 10.17 48.91
N GLY A 105 -29.31 11.36 48.66
CA GLY A 105 -28.69 12.38 47.80
C GLY A 105 -28.85 12.17 46.29
N ALA A 106 -29.54 11.12 45.84
CA ALA A 106 -29.95 10.91 44.46
C ALA A 106 -31.48 10.90 44.36
N ALA A 107 -32.06 11.17 43.18
CA ALA A 107 -33.51 11.07 42.98
C ALA A 107 -34.02 9.69 43.44
N PRO A 108 -35.20 9.61 44.10
CA PRO A 108 -35.72 8.36 44.67
C PRO A 108 -35.77 7.29 43.59
N TRP A 109 -34.94 6.28 43.78
CA TRP A 109 -34.64 5.31 42.75
C TRP A 109 -35.74 4.23 42.74
N GLN A 110 -36.52 4.14 41.66
CA GLN A 110 -37.65 3.21 41.52
C GLN A 110 -37.39 2.12 40.47
N GLY A 111 -36.16 1.58 40.41
CA GLY A 111 -35.76 0.53 39.47
C GLY A 111 -35.80 -0.87 40.11
N GLY A 112 -36.28 -1.86 39.36
CA GLY A 112 -36.30 -3.25 39.82
C GLY A 112 -34.89 -3.84 39.90
N MET A 113 -34.47 -4.30 41.07
CA MET A 113 -33.19 -5.01 41.26
C MET A 113 -33.20 -6.47 40.79
N GLY A 114 -34.31 -6.94 40.20
CA GLY A 114 -34.49 -8.36 39.88
C GLY A 114 -34.41 -9.23 41.13
N ALA A 115 -34.02 -10.49 40.98
CA ALA A 115 -33.69 -11.34 42.13
C ALA A 115 -32.35 -10.90 42.73
N VAL A 116 -32.39 -10.05 43.76
CA VAL A 116 -31.21 -9.64 44.51
C VAL A 116 -30.48 -10.87 45.05
N THR A 117 -29.19 -10.96 44.75
CA THR A 117 -28.37 -12.09 45.17
C THR A 117 -27.51 -11.67 46.36
N TRP A 118 -27.97 -11.91 47.59
CA TRP A 118 -27.14 -11.68 48.75
C TRP A 118 -25.99 -12.69 48.84
N PRO A 119 -24.75 -12.26 49.12
CA PRO A 119 -23.66 -13.18 49.37
C PRO A 119 -23.93 -13.98 50.65
N ARG A 120 -23.61 -15.28 50.64
CA ARG A 120 -23.81 -16.19 51.78
C ARG A 120 -22.95 -15.84 53.00
N VAL A 121 -21.87 -15.11 52.80
CA VAL A 121 -20.93 -14.67 53.83
C VAL A 121 -21.02 -13.15 53.91
N ALA A 122 -21.28 -12.63 55.11
CA ALA A 122 -21.29 -11.20 55.36
C ALA A 122 -19.94 -10.58 55.01
N GLY A 123 -19.96 -9.40 54.40
CA GLY A 123 -18.76 -8.69 53.98
C GLY A 123 -18.19 -9.09 52.61
N ASN A 124 -18.74 -10.09 51.93
CA ASN A 124 -18.46 -10.35 50.51
C ASN A 124 -19.38 -9.51 49.61
N VAL A 125 -19.01 -9.39 48.32
CA VAL A 125 -19.88 -8.85 47.26
C VAL A 125 -20.41 -9.94 46.36
N ALA A 126 -21.59 -9.71 45.78
CA ALA A 126 -22.21 -10.55 44.77
C ALA A 126 -22.69 -9.70 43.59
N THR A 127 -22.37 -10.14 42.37
CA THR A 127 -22.87 -9.53 41.14
C THR A 127 -24.25 -10.11 40.81
N GLY A 128 -25.23 -9.24 40.56
CA GLY A 128 -26.57 -9.61 40.15
C GLY A 128 -26.72 -9.73 38.63
N LEU A 129 -27.92 -10.07 38.19
CA LEU A 129 -28.28 -10.08 36.77
C LEU A 129 -28.48 -8.64 36.26
N PRO A 130 -28.20 -8.36 34.97
CA PRO A 130 -28.49 -7.04 34.41
C PRO A 130 -30.00 -6.78 34.45
N THR A 131 -30.39 -5.60 34.91
CA THR A 131 -31.78 -5.15 35.01
C THR A 131 -31.97 -3.83 34.29
N ARG A 132 -33.22 -3.47 34.05
CA ARG A 132 -33.56 -2.14 33.56
C ARG A 132 -33.74 -1.19 34.73
N ASP A 133 -33.39 0.07 34.49
CA ASP A 133 -33.64 1.17 35.42
C ASP A 133 -35.15 1.41 35.62
N ALA A 134 -35.48 2.35 36.52
CA ALA A 134 -36.87 2.73 36.85
C ALA A 134 -37.71 3.14 35.62
N THR A 135 -37.07 3.74 34.62
CA THR A 135 -37.74 4.21 33.40
C THR A 135 -37.95 3.09 32.38
N GLY A 136 -37.32 1.93 32.58
CA GLY A 136 -37.28 0.83 31.62
C GLY A 136 -36.36 1.09 30.42
N GLN A 137 -35.66 2.22 30.36
CA GLN A 137 -34.89 2.64 29.20
C GLN A 137 -33.43 2.20 29.26
N ALA A 138 -32.79 2.31 30.42
CA ALA A 138 -31.35 2.06 30.58
C ALA A 138 -31.07 0.68 31.20
N TRP A 139 -30.02 0.02 30.72
CA TRP A 139 -29.52 -1.23 31.31
C TRP A 139 -28.51 -0.94 32.41
N GLN A 140 -28.64 -1.65 33.53
CA GLN A 140 -27.77 -1.52 34.68
C GLN A 140 -27.35 -2.88 35.21
N TRP A 141 -26.21 -2.90 35.88
CA TRP A 141 -25.68 -4.10 36.47
C TRP A 141 -25.47 -3.94 37.98
N PRO A 142 -26.31 -4.58 38.82
CA PRO A 142 -26.23 -4.44 40.25
C PRO A 142 -25.10 -5.29 40.85
N VAL A 143 -24.39 -4.70 41.82
CA VAL A 143 -23.42 -5.36 42.70
C VAL A 143 -23.86 -5.12 44.13
N THR A 144 -23.94 -6.16 44.93
CA THR A 144 -24.60 -6.14 46.24
C THR A 144 -23.67 -6.64 47.34
N ARG A 145 -23.81 -6.09 48.54
CA ARG A 145 -23.12 -6.51 49.75
C ARG A 145 -24.15 -6.68 50.87
N LYS A 146 -24.16 -7.84 51.53
CA LYS A 146 -25.01 -8.05 52.71
C LYS A 146 -24.42 -7.29 53.91
N LEU A 147 -25.24 -6.48 54.59
CA LEU A 147 -24.82 -5.75 55.80
C LEU A 147 -24.50 -6.76 56.91
N GLU A 148 -23.47 -6.48 57.71
CA GLU A 148 -23.13 -7.36 58.84
C GLU A 148 -24.16 -7.27 59.98
N ARG A 149 -24.79 -6.10 60.14
CA ARG A 149 -25.88 -5.86 61.09
C ARG A 149 -27.00 -5.09 60.39
N PRO A 150 -28.14 -5.73 60.09
CA PRO A 150 -29.31 -5.06 59.52
C PRO A 150 -29.80 -3.92 60.43
N VAL A 151 -30.18 -2.79 59.84
CA VAL A 151 -30.73 -1.61 60.55
C VAL A 151 -32.10 -1.30 59.98
N GLY A 152 -33.14 -1.41 60.80
CA GLY A 152 -34.53 -1.25 60.35
C GLY A 152 -34.88 -2.28 59.25
N GLU A 153 -35.36 -1.79 58.11
CA GLU A 153 -35.66 -2.62 56.94
C GLU A 153 -34.44 -2.89 56.02
N LEU A 154 -33.27 -2.33 56.32
CA LEU A 154 -32.08 -2.44 55.47
C LEU A 154 -31.34 -3.75 55.71
N ALA A 155 -31.15 -4.53 54.63
CA ALA A 155 -30.45 -5.81 54.65
C ALA A 155 -29.10 -5.78 53.92
N GLY A 156 -28.88 -4.80 53.04
CA GLY A 156 -27.66 -4.72 52.24
C GLY A 156 -27.46 -3.42 51.48
N ALA A 157 -26.20 -3.16 51.12
CA ALA A 157 -25.80 -2.06 50.25
C ALA A 157 -25.71 -2.53 48.79
N VAL A 158 -26.03 -1.65 47.85
CA VAL A 158 -26.12 -1.94 46.42
C VAL A 158 -25.46 -0.84 45.59
N ALA A 159 -24.76 -1.25 44.54
CA ALA A 159 -24.18 -0.41 43.52
C ALA A 159 -24.74 -0.79 42.15
N TRP A 160 -25.18 0.17 41.35
CA TRP A 160 -25.67 -0.03 39.98
C TRP A 160 -24.68 0.54 38.99
N ILE A 161 -24.12 -0.31 38.13
CA ILE A 161 -23.21 0.11 37.06
C ILE A 161 -24.04 0.43 35.81
N ASP A 162 -23.87 1.61 35.23
CA ASP A 162 -24.46 2.00 33.95
C ASP A 162 -23.80 1.24 32.80
N LEU A 163 -24.56 0.34 32.15
CA LEU A 163 -24.02 -0.52 31.10
C LEU A 163 -23.81 0.21 29.77
N ALA A 164 -24.49 1.33 29.53
CA ALA A 164 -24.25 2.15 28.35
C ALA A 164 -22.90 2.87 28.46
N ARG A 165 -22.62 3.45 29.62
CA ARG A 165 -21.32 4.09 29.91
C ARG A 165 -20.17 3.07 29.94
N LEU A 166 -20.37 1.93 30.61
CA LEU A 166 -19.38 0.84 30.59
C LEU A 166 -19.14 0.31 29.17
N GLY A 167 -20.23 0.19 28.39
CA GLY A 167 -20.17 -0.19 26.98
C GLY A 167 -19.33 0.76 26.14
N ALA A 168 -19.46 2.07 26.34
CA ALA A 168 -18.67 3.10 25.65
C ALA A 168 -17.18 3.02 26.00
N LEU A 169 -16.84 2.75 27.26
CA LEU A 169 -15.47 2.52 27.70
C LEU A 169 -14.85 1.29 27.01
N HIS A 170 -15.60 0.21 26.85
CA HIS A 170 -15.13 -0.95 26.10
C HIS A 170 -15.08 -0.71 24.58
N GLU A 171 -15.95 0.14 24.03
CA GLU A 171 -15.98 0.43 22.59
C GLU A 171 -14.69 1.11 22.10
N SER A 172 -13.99 1.86 22.96
CA SER A 172 -12.69 2.47 22.64
C SER A 172 -11.54 1.45 22.58
N LEU A 173 -11.65 0.34 23.30
CA LEU A 173 -10.66 -0.75 23.36
C LEU A 173 -10.88 -1.84 22.32
N ARG A 174 -12.02 -1.79 21.62
CA ARG A 174 -12.43 -2.80 20.65
C ARG A 174 -11.71 -2.61 19.32
N GLU A 175 -11.22 -3.70 18.74
CA GLU A 175 -10.79 -3.72 17.34
C GLU A 175 -12.00 -3.46 16.42
N LYS A 176 -11.92 -2.42 15.59
CA LYS A 176 -12.99 -2.04 14.67
C LYS A 176 -12.68 -2.58 13.27
N PRO A 177 -13.72 -2.91 12.48
CA PRO A 177 -15.16 -2.86 12.79
C PRO A 177 -15.76 -4.15 13.40
N ALA A 178 -15.17 -5.35 13.24
CA ALA A 178 -15.81 -6.61 13.66
C ALA A 178 -15.24 -7.23 14.95
N GLY A 179 -14.53 -6.47 15.79
CA GLY A 179 -14.23 -6.88 17.16
C GLY A 179 -15.48 -6.93 18.05
N GLY A 180 -15.38 -7.55 19.21
CA GLY A 180 -16.47 -7.63 20.14
C GLY A 180 -16.04 -7.94 21.57
N ILE A 181 -16.42 -7.08 22.50
CA ILE A 181 -16.22 -7.29 23.93
C ILE A 181 -17.56 -7.68 24.57
N SER A 182 -17.54 -8.67 25.46
CA SER A 182 -18.72 -9.12 26.19
C SER A 182 -18.38 -9.43 27.65
N LEU A 183 -19.31 -9.10 28.55
CA LEU A 183 -19.29 -9.57 29.93
C LEU A 183 -20.43 -10.56 30.11
N THR A 184 -20.16 -11.70 30.74
CA THR A 184 -21.19 -12.68 31.08
C THR A 184 -21.03 -13.16 32.51
N THR A 185 -22.12 -13.51 33.18
CA THR A 185 -22.06 -14.17 34.49
C THR A 185 -21.42 -15.55 34.36
N SER A 186 -20.91 -16.16 35.43
CA SER A 186 -20.33 -17.51 35.36
C SER A 186 -21.31 -18.58 34.89
N ASP A 187 -22.62 -18.36 35.02
CA ASP A 187 -23.70 -19.25 34.60
C ASP A 187 -24.28 -18.93 33.20
N GLY A 188 -23.79 -17.92 32.47
CA GLY A 188 -24.11 -17.75 31.05
C GLY A 188 -24.97 -16.56 30.69
N VAL A 189 -25.38 -15.72 31.64
CA VAL A 189 -26.19 -14.54 31.35
C VAL A 189 -25.31 -13.42 30.80
N VAL A 190 -25.71 -12.82 29.68
CA VAL A 190 -24.99 -11.70 29.09
C VAL A 190 -25.27 -10.43 29.88
N ILE A 191 -24.21 -9.83 30.44
CA ILE A 191 -24.24 -8.57 31.18
C ILE A 191 -24.05 -7.40 30.21
N LEU A 192 -23.06 -7.49 29.33
CA LEU A 192 -22.69 -6.43 28.40
C LEU A 192 -22.25 -7.04 27.07
N ARG A 193 -22.55 -6.35 25.97
CA ARG A 193 -22.02 -6.65 24.63
C ARG A 193 -21.73 -5.33 23.90
N THR A 194 -20.50 -5.20 23.39
CA THR A 194 -20.01 -4.02 22.67
C THR A 194 -19.36 -4.44 21.33
N PRO A 195 -19.91 -4.10 20.15
CA PRO A 195 -21.03 -3.17 19.94
C PRO A 195 -22.34 -3.75 20.48
N PHE A 196 -23.27 -2.87 20.85
CA PHE A 196 -24.56 -3.26 21.38
C PHE A 196 -25.33 -4.14 20.38
N ILE A 197 -25.90 -5.24 20.88
CA ILE A 197 -26.78 -6.12 20.12
C ILE A 197 -28.11 -6.16 20.86
N GLU A 198 -29.17 -5.72 20.17
CA GLU A 198 -30.51 -5.67 20.73
C GLU A 198 -31.00 -7.07 21.16
N GLY A 199 -31.64 -7.16 22.33
CA GLY A 199 -32.17 -8.40 22.88
C GLY A 199 -31.14 -9.39 23.44
N LEU A 200 -29.84 -9.04 23.45
CA LEU A 200 -28.79 -9.94 23.94
C LEU A 200 -28.53 -9.81 25.45
N ILE A 201 -28.56 -8.59 26.00
CA ILE A 201 -28.37 -8.34 27.44
C ILE A 201 -29.49 -9.04 28.23
N GLY A 202 -29.13 -9.73 29.32
CA GLY A 202 -30.05 -10.52 30.15
C GLY A 202 -30.36 -11.92 29.63
N ARG A 203 -29.95 -12.27 28.40
CA ARG A 203 -30.18 -13.61 27.84
C ARG A 203 -29.19 -14.62 28.44
N ASN A 204 -29.68 -15.77 28.89
CA ASN A 204 -28.83 -16.88 29.32
C ASN A 204 -28.38 -17.73 28.12
N LEU A 205 -27.07 -17.78 27.89
CA LEU A 205 -26.43 -18.50 26.79
C LEU A 205 -25.66 -19.74 27.26
N SER A 206 -25.89 -20.24 28.48
CA SER A 206 -25.22 -21.44 29.03
C SER A 206 -25.24 -22.63 28.08
N LYS A 207 -26.38 -22.91 27.45
CA LYS A 207 -26.56 -24.02 26.48
C LYS A 207 -25.88 -23.77 25.13
N SER A 208 -25.59 -22.51 24.80
CA SER A 208 -24.97 -22.09 23.54
C SER A 208 -23.52 -21.62 23.73
N ARG A 209 -22.94 -21.91 24.90
CA ARG A 209 -21.56 -21.51 25.21
C ARG A 209 -20.54 -22.36 24.46
N PRO A 210 -19.42 -21.77 24.04
CA PRO A 210 -18.28 -22.53 23.53
C PRO A 210 -17.79 -23.54 24.58
N GLN A 211 -17.43 -24.74 24.13
CA GLN A 211 -16.98 -25.85 25.00
C GLN A 211 -15.90 -25.44 26.02
N PRO A 212 -14.89 -24.60 25.68
CA PRO A 212 -13.87 -24.15 26.65
C PRO A 212 -14.43 -23.26 27.77
N MET A 213 -15.57 -22.59 27.54
CA MET A 213 -16.29 -21.80 28.54
C MET A 213 -17.31 -22.62 29.33
N GLN A 214 -17.59 -23.88 28.96
CA GLN A 214 -18.51 -24.76 29.68
C GLN A 214 -17.83 -25.41 30.90
N SER A 215 -16.53 -25.71 30.83
CA SER A 215 -15.79 -26.30 31.96
C SER A 215 -15.53 -25.25 33.04
N ALA A 216 -15.97 -25.48 34.28
CA ALA A 216 -15.73 -24.57 35.41
C ALA A 216 -14.25 -24.45 35.81
N SER A 217 -13.39 -25.41 35.42
CA SER A 217 -11.98 -25.47 35.83
C SER A 217 -11.01 -24.67 34.94
N THR A 218 -11.47 -24.13 33.80
CA THR A 218 -10.61 -23.35 32.89
C THR A 218 -10.72 -21.85 33.21
N PRO A 219 -9.71 -21.21 33.83
CA PRO A 219 -9.80 -19.82 34.27
C PRO A 219 -9.67 -18.82 33.11
N GLN A 220 -8.96 -19.18 32.04
CA GLN A 220 -8.77 -18.37 30.85
C GLN A 220 -8.48 -19.26 29.64
N GLY A 221 -8.69 -18.75 28.42
CA GLY A 221 -8.36 -19.52 27.23
C GLY A 221 -8.62 -18.78 25.92
N MET A 222 -8.26 -19.46 24.83
CA MET A 222 -8.58 -19.06 23.46
C MET A 222 -9.44 -20.13 22.81
N PHE A 223 -10.38 -19.72 21.97
CA PHE A 223 -11.15 -20.63 21.14
C PHE A 223 -11.66 -19.93 19.88
N GLN A 224 -12.16 -20.72 18.94
CA GLN A 224 -12.91 -20.23 17.78
C GLN A 224 -14.35 -20.72 17.89
N HIS A 225 -15.32 -19.87 17.58
CA HIS A 225 -16.73 -20.23 17.62
C HIS A 225 -17.58 -19.43 16.62
N ASP A 226 -18.79 -19.89 16.35
CA ASP A 226 -19.80 -19.29 15.47
C ASP A 226 -21.17 -19.07 16.15
N GLY A 227 -21.22 -19.14 17.49
CA GLY A 227 -22.46 -19.10 18.28
C GLY A 227 -23.21 -17.75 18.42
N ALA A 228 -24.24 -17.72 19.27
CA ALA A 228 -25.16 -16.59 19.42
C ALA A 228 -24.52 -15.24 19.84
N LEU A 229 -23.37 -15.27 20.53
CA LEU A 229 -22.60 -14.07 20.90
C LEU A 229 -21.93 -13.38 19.70
N THR A 230 -21.89 -14.05 18.54
CA THR A 230 -21.14 -13.64 17.36
C THR A 230 -22.01 -13.40 16.14
N GLY A 231 -23.35 -13.42 16.30
CA GLY A 231 -24.28 -13.18 15.20
C GLY A 231 -24.19 -14.21 14.07
N GLY A 232 -23.67 -15.42 14.35
CA GLY A 232 -23.51 -16.50 13.36
C GLY A 232 -22.21 -16.47 12.56
N GLN A 233 -21.34 -15.47 12.76
CA GLN A 233 -20.04 -15.42 12.07
C GLN A 233 -18.94 -16.13 12.88
N PRO A 234 -18.01 -16.84 12.21
CA PRO A 234 -16.88 -17.49 12.86
C PRO A 234 -15.92 -16.44 13.43
N ARG A 235 -15.77 -16.45 14.76
CA ARG A 235 -14.93 -15.53 15.50
C ARG A 235 -13.90 -16.26 16.33
N LEU A 236 -12.72 -15.66 16.38
CA LEU A 236 -11.68 -16.00 17.32
C LEU A 236 -11.93 -15.23 18.61
N ALA A 237 -11.80 -15.88 19.77
CA ALA A 237 -12.09 -15.26 21.04
C ALA A 237 -11.09 -15.63 22.13
N SER A 238 -10.82 -14.65 23.01
CA SER A 238 -10.10 -14.78 24.26
C SER A 238 -11.07 -14.55 25.42
N PHE A 239 -11.01 -15.40 26.44
CA PHE A 239 -11.81 -15.21 27.64
C PHE A 239 -10.99 -15.37 28.91
N GLU A 240 -11.41 -14.68 29.97
CA GLU A 240 -10.88 -14.84 31.32
C GLU A 240 -12.02 -14.72 32.35
N ARG A 241 -11.96 -15.53 33.40
CA ARG A 241 -12.92 -15.57 34.49
C ARG A 241 -12.42 -14.83 35.71
N LEU A 242 -13.21 -13.85 36.15
CA LEU A 242 -13.09 -13.19 37.43
C LEU A 242 -13.83 -14.03 38.49
N GLY A 243 -13.16 -15.07 38.99
CA GLY A 243 -13.75 -16.05 39.91
C GLY A 243 -14.40 -15.42 41.16
N ARG A 244 -13.76 -14.42 41.77
CA ARG A 244 -14.27 -13.68 42.94
C ARG A 244 -15.64 -13.05 42.69
N TYR A 245 -15.86 -12.51 41.49
CA TYR A 245 -17.08 -11.79 41.14
C TYR A 245 -18.07 -12.61 40.32
N ARG A 246 -17.72 -13.86 39.96
CA ARG A 246 -18.49 -14.74 39.08
C ARG A 246 -18.80 -14.11 37.71
N VAL A 247 -17.81 -13.41 37.14
CA VAL A 247 -17.91 -12.74 35.83
C VAL A 247 -16.90 -13.35 34.87
N THR A 248 -17.26 -13.46 33.61
CA THR A 248 -16.37 -13.86 32.52
C THR A 248 -16.30 -12.75 31.50
N VAL A 249 -15.08 -12.27 31.24
CA VAL A 249 -14.77 -11.32 30.17
C VAL A 249 -14.46 -12.11 28.92
N LEU A 250 -15.01 -11.67 27.79
CA LEU A 250 -14.82 -12.28 26.48
C LEU A 250 -14.50 -11.18 25.47
N VAL A 251 -13.36 -11.29 24.81
CA VAL A 251 -12.97 -10.43 23.67
C VAL A 251 -12.88 -11.30 22.43
N SER A 252 -13.48 -10.85 21.34
CA SER A 252 -13.60 -11.61 20.09
C SER A 252 -13.34 -10.75 18.87
N GLN A 253 -12.95 -11.38 17.76
CA GLN A 253 -12.82 -10.76 16.44
C GLN A 253 -13.22 -11.76 15.36
N GLU A 254 -13.72 -11.26 14.23
CA GLU A 254 -14.06 -12.08 13.07
C GLU A 254 -12.83 -12.65 12.36
N VAL A 255 -12.87 -13.95 12.08
CA VAL A 255 -11.74 -14.67 11.46
C VAL A 255 -11.51 -14.19 10.04
N ASP A 256 -12.60 -13.96 9.29
CA ASP A 256 -12.50 -13.52 7.89
C ASP A 256 -11.90 -12.12 7.78
N GLU A 257 -12.24 -11.21 8.70
CA GLU A 257 -11.65 -9.88 8.74
C GLU A 257 -10.17 -9.93 9.14
N ALA A 258 -9.81 -10.72 10.15
CA ALA A 258 -8.42 -10.93 10.55
C ALA A 258 -7.55 -11.49 9.40
N LEU A 259 -8.16 -12.20 8.45
CA LEU A 259 -7.50 -12.79 7.30
C LEU A 259 -7.71 -12.03 5.98
N ALA A 260 -8.53 -10.98 5.94
CA ALA A 260 -8.96 -10.34 4.69
C ALA A 260 -7.79 -9.83 3.85
N ALA A 261 -6.87 -9.06 4.47
CA ALA A 261 -5.69 -8.54 3.81
C ALA A 261 -4.73 -9.64 3.34
N PHE A 262 -4.67 -10.77 4.06
CA PHE A 262 -3.89 -11.93 3.65
C PHE A 262 -4.54 -12.65 2.46
N ARG A 263 -5.85 -12.92 2.51
CA ARG A 263 -6.59 -13.58 1.43
C ARG A 263 -6.55 -12.75 0.14
N MET A 264 -6.65 -11.43 0.22
CA MET A 264 -6.51 -10.54 -0.95
C MET A 264 -5.12 -10.69 -1.59
N ARG A 265 -4.04 -10.63 -0.80
CA ARG A 265 -2.66 -10.83 -1.29
C ARG A 265 -2.43 -12.23 -1.86
N ARG A 266 -2.95 -13.26 -1.19
CA ARG A 266 -2.92 -14.64 -1.68
C ARG A 266 -3.62 -14.76 -3.04
N ASN A 267 -4.84 -14.24 -3.15
CA ASN A 267 -5.63 -14.31 -4.38
C ASN A 267 -4.94 -13.57 -5.53
N LEU A 268 -4.34 -12.40 -5.28
CA LEU A 268 -3.52 -11.68 -6.26
C LEU A 268 -2.30 -12.51 -6.69
N GLY A 269 -1.60 -13.16 -5.75
CA GLY A 269 -0.48 -14.04 -6.04
C GLY A 269 -0.87 -15.27 -6.89
N VAL A 270 -2.00 -15.90 -6.56
CA VAL A 270 -2.57 -17.02 -7.34
C VAL A 270 -2.95 -16.57 -8.75
N LEU A 271 -3.56 -15.38 -8.89
CA LEU A 271 -3.91 -14.82 -10.19
C LEU A 271 -2.66 -14.56 -11.04
N ALA A 272 -1.63 -13.94 -10.47
CA ALA A 272 -0.36 -13.69 -11.15
C ALA A 272 0.30 -15.00 -11.61
N LEU A 273 0.37 -16.02 -10.76
CA LEU A 273 0.97 -17.31 -11.15
C LEU A 273 0.13 -18.05 -12.20
N THR A 274 -1.19 -17.91 -12.16
CA THR A 274 -2.09 -18.43 -13.21
C THR A 274 -1.78 -17.77 -14.55
N LEU A 275 -1.66 -16.44 -14.59
CA LEU A 275 -1.33 -15.70 -15.81
C LEU A 275 0.06 -16.08 -16.35
N ILE A 276 1.07 -16.25 -15.48
CA ILE A 276 2.40 -16.73 -15.88
C ILE A 276 2.32 -18.15 -16.44
N THR A 277 1.53 -19.04 -15.82
CA THR A 277 1.34 -20.42 -16.30
C THR A 277 0.67 -20.45 -17.67
N LEU A 278 -0.35 -19.61 -17.89
CA LEU A 278 -1.02 -19.46 -19.19
C LEU A 278 -0.08 -18.88 -20.25
N ALA A 279 0.73 -17.86 -19.90
CA ALA A 279 1.73 -17.31 -20.80
C ALA A 279 2.80 -18.34 -21.18
N ALA A 280 3.27 -19.12 -20.21
CA ALA A 280 4.23 -20.20 -20.43
C ALA A 280 3.66 -21.35 -21.29
N ALA A 281 2.38 -21.71 -21.09
CA ALA A 281 1.67 -22.65 -21.94
C ALA A 281 1.50 -22.11 -23.36
N GLY A 282 1.09 -20.84 -23.51
CA GLY A 282 0.99 -20.14 -24.78
C GLY A 282 2.32 -20.09 -25.52
N PHE A 283 3.41 -19.79 -24.81
CA PHE A 283 4.78 -19.82 -25.34
C PHE A 283 5.20 -21.22 -25.78
N SER A 284 4.88 -22.27 -25.00
CA SER A 284 5.17 -23.66 -25.38
C SER A 284 4.43 -24.07 -26.66
N VAL A 285 3.18 -23.65 -26.79
CA VAL A 285 2.37 -23.86 -28.01
C VAL A 285 2.96 -23.08 -29.18
N ALA A 286 3.37 -21.83 -28.98
CA ALA A 286 4.02 -21.02 -30.00
C ALA A 286 5.35 -21.65 -30.47
N LEU A 287 6.15 -22.17 -29.54
CA LEU A 287 7.40 -22.87 -29.83
C LEU A 287 7.14 -24.18 -30.61
N ALA A 288 6.14 -24.96 -30.21
CA ALA A 288 5.75 -26.17 -30.94
C ALA A 288 5.21 -25.84 -32.34
N ARG A 289 4.45 -24.74 -32.48
CA ARG A 289 4.03 -24.21 -33.78
C ARG A 289 5.22 -23.80 -34.63
N SER A 290 6.21 -23.11 -34.06
CA SER A 290 7.44 -22.72 -34.73
C SER A 290 8.23 -23.95 -35.22
N GLN A 291 8.43 -24.97 -34.36
CA GLN A 291 9.10 -26.21 -34.75
C GLN A 291 8.35 -26.97 -35.85
N ARG A 292 7.01 -27.02 -35.79
CA ARG A 292 6.19 -27.59 -36.87
C ARG A 292 6.33 -26.78 -38.15
N ALA A 293 6.35 -25.45 -38.07
CA ALA A 293 6.56 -24.56 -39.20
C ALA A 293 7.94 -24.79 -39.85
N THR A 294 9.01 -24.98 -39.06
CA THR A 294 10.35 -25.31 -39.60
C THR A 294 10.37 -26.67 -40.31
N ARG A 295 9.78 -27.71 -39.70
CA ARG A 295 9.70 -29.05 -40.34
C ARG A 295 8.87 -29.01 -41.62
N ARG A 296 7.75 -28.28 -41.59
CA ARG A 296 6.89 -28.06 -42.75
C ARG A 296 7.63 -27.29 -43.84
N SER A 297 8.31 -26.20 -43.50
CA SER A 297 9.10 -25.40 -44.44
C SER A 297 10.22 -26.21 -45.09
N GLN A 298 10.88 -27.11 -44.35
CA GLN A 298 11.89 -28.02 -44.93
C GLN A 298 11.28 -29.03 -45.92
N ALA A 299 10.12 -29.60 -45.58
CA ALA A 299 9.41 -30.53 -46.45
C ALA A 299 8.83 -29.83 -47.70
N GLU A 300 8.24 -28.64 -47.51
CA GLU A 300 7.74 -27.77 -48.57
C GLU A 300 8.88 -27.32 -49.49
N PHE A 301 10.04 -26.91 -48.97
CA PHE A 301 11.21 -26.57 -49.79
C PHE A 301 11.65 -27.74 -50.66
N THR A 302 11.69 -28.95 -50.09
CA THR A 302 12.08 -30.16 -50.84
C THR A 302 11.07 -30.50 -51.95
N ALA A 303 9.78 -30.44 -51.65
CA ALA A 303 8.71 -30.74 -52.60
C ALA A 303 8.56 -29.66 -53.68
N LEU A 304 8.59 -28.38 -53.29
CA LEU A 304 8.59 -27.24 -54.21
C LEU A 304 9.81 -27.32 -55.12
N SER A 305 11.01 -27.48 -54.56
CA SER A 305 12.23 -27.55 -55.35
C SER A 305 12.18 -28.68 -56.40
N ALA A 306 11.60 -29.84 -56.07
CA ALA A 306 11.42 -30.93 -57.02
C ALA A 306 10.37 -30.64 -58.11
N ALA A 307 9.29 -29.94 -57.78
CA ALA A 307 8.21 -29.60 -58.72
C ALA A 307 8.50 -28.32 -59.55
N PHE A 308 9.52 -27.53 -59.18
CA PHE A 308 9.83 -26.28 -59.85
C PHE A 308 10.41 -26.52 -61.25
N PRO A 309 9.86 -25.89 -62.30
CA PRO A 309 10.33 -26.06 -63.68
C PRO A 309 11.68 -25.36 -63.95
N LEU A 310 12.17 -24.55 -63.00
CA LEU A 310 13.47 -23.88 -63.05
C LEU A 310 14.54 -24.74 -62.38
N GLY A 311 15.78 -24.63 -62.88
CA GLY A 311 16.91 -25.33 -62.32
C GLY A 311 17.41 -24.68 -61.04
N LEU A 312 16.93 -25.10 -59.88
CA LEU A 312 17.35 -24.55 -58.59
C LEU A 312 18.63 -25.22 -58.11
N PHE A 313 19.54 -24.41 -57.59
CA PHE A 313 20.80 -24.87 -57.03
C PHE A 313 21.25 -24.02 -55.84
N ARG A 314 22.18 -24.56 -55.07
CA ARG A 314 22.87 -23.86 -53.97
C ARG A 314 24.36 -24.13 -54.10
N THR A 315 25.18 -23.15 -53.79
CA THR A 315 26.64 -23.29 -53.69
C THR A 315 27.14 -23.05 -52.28
N ASP A 316 28.37 -23.45 -51.99
CA ASP A 316 29.12 -22.97 -50.83
C ASP A 316 29.82 -21.64 -51.14
N THR A 317 30.63 -21.14 -50.19
CA THR A 317 31.41 -19.90 -50.33
C THR A 317 32.56 -19.99 -51.33
N THR A 318 32.93 -21.18 -51.80
CA THR A 318 33.94 -21.34 -52.85
C THR A 318 33.32 -21.20 -54.25
N GLY A 319 31.99 -21.28 -54.33
CA GLY A 319 31.22 -21.28 -55.58
C GLY A 319 30.90 -22.68 -56.10
N ALA A 320 31.29 -23.73 -55.38
CA ALA A 320 30.95 -25.10 -55.73
C ALA A 320 29.48 -25.39 -55.42
N THR A 321 28.75 -25.99 -56.36
CA THR A 321 27.35 -26.35 -56.15
C THR A 321 27.22 -27.48 -55.12
N THR A 322 26.50 -27.22 -54.03
CA THR A 322 26.22 -28.14 -52.90
C THR A 322 24.82 -28.75 -52.94
N TYR A 323 23.91 -28.22 -53.77
CA TYR A 323 22.57 -28.75 -53.97
C TYR A 323 22.07 -28.37 -55.36
N GLY A 324 21.31 -29.26 -56.02
CA GLY A 324 20.61 -29.01 -57.26
C GLY A 324 19.33 -29.84 -57.36
N ASN A 325 18.23 -29.26 -57.83
CA ASN A 325 17.01 -30.00 -58.16
C ASN A 325 17.14 -30.71 -59.52
N ASP A 326 16.18 -31.55 -59.90
CA ASP A 326 16.25 -32.31 -61.16
C ASP A 326 16.30 -31.40 -62.40
N ALA A 327 15.52 -30.32 -62.41
CA ALA A 327 15.49 -29.34 -63.50
C ALA A 327 16.86 -28.65 -63.70
N TYR A 328 17.66 -28.48 -62.65
CA TYR A 328 19.01 -27.90 -62.76
C TYR A 328 19.91 -28.80 -63.59
N PHE A 329 19.94 -30.09 -63.28
CA PHE A 329 20.74 -31.05 -64.04
C PHE A 329 20.25 -31.19 -65.49
N GLN A 330 18.93 -31.14 -65.70
CA GLN A 330 18.35 -31.17 -67.04
C GLN A 330 18.73 -29.93 -67.87
N LYS A 331 18.58 -28.71 -67.33
CA LYS A 331 18.87 -27.45 -68.02
C LYS A 331 20.34 -27.17 -68.22
N MET A 332 21.20 -27.69 -67.34
CA MET A 332 22.64 -27.60 -67.51
C MET A 332 23.18 -28.75 -68.37
N GLY A 333 22.41 -29.84 -68.58
CA GLY A 333 22.87 -31.02 -69.33
C GLY A 333 24.00 -31.78 -68.64
N LEU A 334 24.01 -31.81 -67.30
CA LEU A 334 25.10 -32.38 -66.50
C LEU A 334 24.63 -33.55 -65.60
N PRO A 335 25.46 -34.59 -65.38
CA PRO A 335 25.18 -35.62 -64.39
C PRO A 335 25.42 -35.11 -62.96
N ARG A 336 24.66 -35.64 -61.97
CA ARG A 336 24.74 -35.26 -60.55
C ARG A 336 26.14 -35.44 -59.95
N GLU A 337 26.91 -36.41 -60.45
CA GLU A 337 28.30 -36.67 -60.03
C GLU A 337 29.24 -35.49 -60.30
N ARG A 338 28.91 -34.64 -61.28
CA ARG A 338 29.66 -33.42 -61.62
C ARG A 338 29.03 -32.15 -61.04
N MET A 339 28.17 -32.25 -60.02
CA MET A 339 27.40 -31.12 -59.47
C MET A 339 28.28 -29.93 -59.08
N ALA A 340 29.41 -30.16 -58.39
CA ALA A 340 30.22 -29.08 -57.82
C ALA A 340 30.67 -28.03 -58.85
N TRP A 341 31.37 -28.44 -59.92
CA TRP A 341 31.98 -27.54 -60.91
C TRP A 341 31.70 -27.91 -62.38
N GLY A 342 30.93 -28.96 -62.68
CA GLY A 342 30.71 -29.41 -64.05
C GLY A 342 30.08 -28.36 -64.97
N TRP A 343 29.39 -27.35 -64.43
CA TRP A 343 28.83 -26.23 -65.18
C TRP A 343 29.88 -25.33 -65.83
N SER A 344 31.11 -25.29 -65.31
CA SER A 344 32.14 -24.45 -65.92
C SER A 344 32.57 -25.02 -67.27
N GLU A 345 32.55 -26.34 -67.44
CA GLU A 345 33.04 -27.07 -68.62
C GLU A 345 32.13 -26.95 -69.85
N ILE A 346 30.88 -26.50 -69.68
CA ILE A 346 29.86 -26.41 -70.74
C ILE A 346 29.62 -24.98 -71.23
N LEU A 347 30.42 -24.03 -70.75
CA LEU A 347 30.40 -22.64 -71.20
C LEU A 347 31.07 -22.50 -72.58
N GLU A 348 30.58 -21.57 -73.40
CA GLU A 348 31.16 -21.26 -74.72
C GLU A 348 32.63 -20.79 -74.62
N ASP A 349 33.46 -21.06 -75.65
CA ASP A 349 34.93 -20.96 -75.67
C ASP A 349 35.53 -19.55 -75.41
N GLY A 350 34.70 -18.54 -75.15
CA GLY A 350 35.13 -17.20 -74.68
C GLY A 350 34.69 -16.84 -73.25
N GLN A 351 33.73 -17.57 -72.66
CA GLN A 351 33.16 -17.29 -71.34
C GLN A 351 33.82 -18.11 -70.21
N HIS A 352 34.50 -19.21 -70.55
CA HIS A 352 34.95 -20.24 -69.63
C HIS A 352 35.88 -19.75 -68.49
N THR A 353 37.04 -19.18 -68.81
CA THR A 353 38.04 -18.80 -67.78
C THR A 353 37.64 -17.55 -66.99
N GLY A 354 36.99 -16.59 -67.67
CA GLY A 354 36.55 -15.33 -67.05
C GLY A 354 35.32 -15.50 -66.16
N ALA A 355 34.29 -16.20 -66.63
CA ALA A 355 33.06 -16.41 -65.85
C ALA A 355 33.30 -17.32 -64.64
N LEU A 356 34.17 -18.33 -64.73
CA LEU A 356 34.53 -19.20 -63.61
C LEU A 356 35.27 -18.44 -62.49
N GLN A 357 36.24 -17.61 -62.84
CA GLN A 357 36.97 -16.81 -61.87
C GLN A 357 36.09 -15.72 -61.24
N ALA A 358 35.26 -15.06 -62.06
CA ALA A 358 34.25 -14.11 -61.59
C ALA A 358 33.25 -14.78 -60.64
N TRP A 359 32.79 -15.99 -60.96
CA TRP A 359 31.89 -16.78 -60.12
C TRP A 359 32.50 -17.12 -58.78
N LYS A 360 33.74 -17.66 -58.76
CA LYS A 360 34.47 -17.97 -57.52
C LYS A 360 34.64 -16.73 -56.63
N THR A 361 35.02 -15.61 -57.23
CA THR A 361 35.26 -14.36 -56.51
C THR A 361 33.95 -13.78 -55.96
N ALA A 362 32.89 -13.75 -56.77
CA ALA A 362 31.57 -13.27 -56.37
C ALA A 362 30.92 -14.17 -55.32
N ALA A 363 31.04 -15.50 -55.46
CA ALA A 363 30.58 -16.46 -54.47
C ALA A 363 31.33 -16.31 -53.13
N ALA A 364 32.65 -16.07 -53.14
CA ALA A 364 33.46 -15.88 -51.94
C ALA A 364 33.20 -14.53 -51.23
N GLN A 365 32.91 -13.49 -52.00
CA GLN A 365 32.59 -12.16 -51.50
C GLN A 365 31.09 -12.00 -51.17
N GLY A 366 30.27 -12.96 -51.57
CA GLY A 366 28.83 -12.96 -51.30
C GLY A 366 28.08 -11.94 -52.14
N GLN A 367 28.55 -11.73 -53.36
CA GLN A 367 27.89 -10.90 -54.35
C GLN A 367 26.88 -11.77 -55.12
N PRO A 368 25.63 -11.32 -55.30
CA PRO A 368 24.68 -12.00 -56.16
C PRO A 368 25.21 -12.05 -57.59
N ILE A 369 25.02 -13.18 -58.25
CA ILE A 369 25.52 -13.41 -59.60
C ILE A 369 24.31 -13.53 -60.50
N GLU A 370 24.07 -12.48 -61.26
CA GLU A 370 23.11 -12.52 -62.36
C GLU A 370 23.89 -12.51 -63.66
N ASN A 371 23.98 -13.67 -64.27
CA ASN A 371 24.62 -13.83 -65.55
C ASN A 371 23.65 -14.46 -66.54
N VAL A 372 23.73 -13.95 -67.76
CA VAL A 372 23.14 -14.61 -68.91
C VAL A 372 24.27 -15.38 -69.55
N LEU A 373 24.23 -16.70 -69.40
CA LEU A 373 25.26 -17.60 -69.90
C LEU A 373 24.78 -18.21 -71.20
N ASN A 374 25.63 -18.18 -72.20
CA ASN A 374 25.41 -18.98 -73.40
C ASN A 374 26.16 -20.28 -73.20
N ILE A 375 25.38 -21.34 -73.04
CA ILE A 375 25.95 -22.67 -72.84
C ILE A 375 25.83 -23.47 -74.13
N ARG A 376 26.76 -24.40 -74.31
CA ARG A 376 26.65 -25.47 -75.30
C ARG A 376 26.55 -26.79 -74.56
N HIS A 377 25.37 -27.40 -74.62
CA HIS A 377 25.13 -28.69 -74.03
C HIS A 377 26.07 -29.77 -74.62
N PRO A 378 26.38 -30.85 -73.88
CA PRO A 378 27.19 -31.95 -74.40
C PRO A 378 26.60 -32.64 -75.65
N ASP A 379 25.31 -32.47 -75.92
CA ASP A 379 24.60 -32.96 -77.10
C ASP A 379 24.65 -31.99 -78.31
N GLY A 380 25.29 -30.83 -78.17
CA GLY A 380 25.50 -29.83 -79.23
C GLY A 380 24.49 -28.68 -79.29
N LYS A 381 23.46 -28.62 -78.42
CA LYS A 381 22.48 -27.53 -78.40
C LYS A 381 22.99 -26.27 -77.69
N GLU A 382 22.66 -25.10 -78.24
CA GLU A 382 22.93 -23.80 -77.62
C GLU A 382 21.70 -23.28 -76.87
N ALA A 383 21.90 -22.78 -75.65
CA ALA A 383 20.85 -22.20 -74.82
C ALA A 383 21.36 -20.94 -74.12
N THR A 384 20.53 -19.90 -74.10
CA THR A 384 20.78 -18.70 -73.30
C THR A 384 20.09 -18.86 -71.96
N LEU A 385 20.90 -19.16 -70.95
CA LEU A 385 20.45 -19.40 -69.60
C LEU A 385 20.58 -18.14 -68.75
N SER A 386 19.49 -17.74 -68.11
CA SER A 386 19.55 -16.79 -67.01
C SER A 386 19.96 -17.58 -65.77
N VAL A 387 21.19 -17.37 -65.34
CA VAL A 387 21.66 -17.83 -64.04
C VAL A 387 21.58 -16.67 -63.08
N ARG A 388 20.70 -16.78 -62.09
CA ARG A 388 20.55 -15.79 -61.04
C ARG A 388 20.87 -16.42 -59.73
N THR A 389 21.81 -15.87 -58.98
CA THR A 389 22.09 -16.23 -57.61
C THR A 389 21.90 -15.05 -56.69
N ALA A 390 21.49 -15.35 -55.46
CA ALA A 390 21.55 -14.45 -54.35
C ALA A 390 22.48 -15.04 -53.28
N PRO A 391 23.25 -14.20 -52.57
CA PRO A 391 24.09 -14.66 -51.49
C PRO A 391 23.20 -15.24 -50.40
N LEU A 392 23.39 -16.51 -50.11
CA LEU A 392 22.76 -17.16 -48.98
C LEU A 392 23.54 -16.73 -47.74
N ARG A 393 22.96 -15.78 -47.00
CA ARG A 393 23.46 -15.32 -45.71
C ARG A 393 22.56 -15.88 -44.62
N VAL A 394 23.18 -16.49 -43.63
CA VAL A 394 22.51 -16.87 -42.38
C VAL A 394 23.19 -16.06 -41.29
N ASP A 395 22.40 -15.28 -40.55
CA ASP A 395 22.87 -14.35 -39.51
C ASP A 395 23.93 -13.34 -40.01
N GLY A 396 23.75 -12.81 -41.23
CA GLY A 396 24.64 -11.83 -41.87
C GLY A 396 25.95 -12.42 -42.42
N LYS A 397 26.33 -13.61 -41.95
CA LYS A 397 27.47 -14.37 -42.45
C LYS A 397 27.11 -15.04 -43.76
N LEU A 398 27.96 -14.82 -44.76
CA LEU A 398 27.85 -15.50 -46.04
C LEU A 398 28.19 -16.99 -45.86
N ILE A 399 27.24 -17.86 -46.22
CA ILE A 399 27.42 -19.32 -46.17
C ILE A 399 27.40 -19.96 -47.57
N GLY A 400 27.07 -19.20 -48.61
CA GLY A 400 27.07 -19.67 -49.98
C GLY A 400 26.18 -18.80 -50.86
N GLN A 401 25.72 -19.35 -51.97
CA GLN A 401 24.76 -18.71 -52.88
C GLN A 401 23.60 -19.66 -53.12
N VAL A 402 22.38 -19.15 -53.29
CA VAL A 402 21.25 -19.92 -53.85
C VAL A 402 20.95 -19.32 -55.20
N GLY A 403 20.72 -20.17 -56.19
CA GLY A 403 20.43 -19.70 -57.54
C GLY A 403 19.42 -20.52 -58.28
N SER A 404 18.97 -19.93 -59.38
CA SER A 404 18.08 -20.54 -60.35
C SER A 404 18.68 -20.41 -61.74
N VAL A 405 18.47 -21.42 -62.55
CA VAL A 405 18.79 -21.47 -63.97
C VAL A 405 17.47 -21.54 -64.73
N GLU A 406 17.20 -20.51 -65.50
CA GLU A 406 16.05 -20.45 -66.43
C GLU A 406 16.60 -20.43 -67.85
N ASP A 407 16.00 -21.20 -68.75
CA ASP A 407 16.23 -21.01 -70.18
C ASP A 407 15.36 -19.83 -70.62
N ILE A 408 15.99 -18.71 -70.96
CA ILE A 408 15.34 -17.41 -71.25
C ILE A 408 15.49 -17.01 -72.71
N THR A 409 15.94 -17.96 -73.55
CA THR A 409 16.30 -17.71 -74.94
C THR A 409 15.17 -17.00 -75.70
N GLU A 410 13.92 -17.43 -75.52
CA GLU A 410 12.73 -16.82 -76.14
C GLU A 410 12.21 -15.57 -75.40
N ARG A 411 12.48 -15.45 -74.10
CA ARG A 411 11.86 -14.47 -73.18
C ARG A 411 12.55 -13.11 -73.17
N ILE A 412 13.88 -13.08 -73.27
CA ILE A 412 14.68 -11.84 -73.17
C ILE A 412 14.48 -10.91 -74.35
N GLN A 413 14.20 -11.46 -75.54
CA GLN A 413 14.16 -10.66 -76.76
C GLN A 413 12.91 -9.77 -76.86
N GLN A 414 11.80 -10.13 -76.20
CA GLN A 414 10.52 -9.42 -76.38
C GLN A 414 10.03 -8.68 -75.12
N GLN A 415 10.51 -9.05 -73.93
CA GLN A 415 10.01 -8.51 -72.67
C GLN A 415 10.78 -7.34 -72.08
N LYS A 416 12.05 -7.16 -72.44
CA LYS A 416 12.92 -6.17 -71.77
C LYS A 416 12.41 -4.73 -71.89
N ALA A 417 11.76 -4.38 -72.99
CA ALA A 417 11.30 -3.02 -73.23
C ALA A 417 9.91 -2.72 -72.61
N GLU A 418 8.97 -3.65 -72.71
CA GLU A 418 7.57 -3.41 -72.34
C GLU A 418 7.25 -3.80 -70.88
N ARG A 419 7.88 -4.85 -70.34
CA ARG A 419 7.63 -5.28 -68.96
C ARG A 419 8.22 -4.32 -67.93
N MET A 420 9.30 -3.62 -68.23
CA MET A 420 9.95 -2.74 -67.25
C MET A 420 9.02 -1.60 -66.82
N LEU A 421 8.35 -0.94 -67.79
CA LEU A 421 7.45 0.18 -67.53
C LEU A 421 6.13 -0.27 -66.88
N THR A 422 5.54 -1.37 -67.35
CA THR A 422 4.31 -1.92 -66.77
C THR A 422 4.54 -2.53 -65.38
N ALA A 423 5.68 -3.20 -65.14
CA ALA A 423 5.99 -3.78 -63.82
C ALA A 423 6.20 -2.72 -62.74
N ILE A 424 6.78 -1.56 -63.08
CA ILE A 424 6.94 -0.46 -62.11
C ILE A 424 5.57 0.03 -61.60
N PHE A 425 4.57 0.18 -62.48
CA PHE A 425 3.23 0.61 -62.09
C PHE A 425 2.40 -0.50 -61.42
N GLU A 426 2.48 -1.73 -61.93
CA GLU A 426 1.72 -2.89 -61.42
C GLU A 426 2.28 -3.44 -60.09
N GLN A 427 3.59 -3.34 -59.85
CA GLN A 427 4.22 -3.78 -58.59
C GLN A 427 4.39 -2.66 -57.56
N SER A 428 4.02 -1.42 -57.90
CA SER A 428 3.96 -0.35 -56.92
C SER A 428 2.99 -0.72 -55.81
N THR A 429 3.45 -0.61 -54.55
CA THR A 429 2.59 -0.75 -53.37
C THR A 429 1.72 0.48 -53.13
N ASP A 430 2.06 1.60 -53.78
CA ASP A 430 1.25 2.80 -53.76
C ASP A 430 0.15 2.68 -54.81
N VAL A 431 -1.03 3.21 -54.49
CA VAL A 431 -2.15 3.30 -55.42
C VAL A 431 -1.75 4.25 -56.54
N VAL A 432 -1.79 3.78 -57.78
CA VAL A 432 -1.56 4.61 -58.98
C VAL A 432 -2.81 4.58 -59.82
N ALA A 433 -3.37 5.76 -60.10
CA ALA A 433 -4.54 5.94 -60.95
C ALA A 433 -4.26 6.97 -62.05
N GLN A 434 -4.95 6.84 -63.18
CA GLN A 434 -5.08 7.92 -64.15
C GLN A 434 -6.55 8.27 -64.34
N VAL A 435 -6.82 9.58 -64.33
CA VAL A 435 -8.16 10.14 -64.46
C VAL A 435 -8.19 11.18 -65.56
N ASN A 436 -9.28 11.20 -66.31
CA ASN A 436 -9.52 12.21 -67.32
C ASN A 436 -9.79 13.58 -66.67
N PRO A 437 -9.80 14.69 -67.43
CA PRO A 437 -10.06 16.03 -66.91
C PRO A 437 -11.48 16.17 -66.32
N ASP A 438 -12.40 15.29 -66.70
CA ASP A 438 -13.75 15.17 -66.16
C ASP A 438 -13.82 14.30 -64.89
N GLY A 439 -12.68 13.83 -64.35
CA GLY A 439 -12.55 13.08 -63.11
C GLY A 439 -12.82 11.57 -63.21
N LYS A 440 -13.10 11.03 -64.40
CA LYS A 440 -13.32 9.59 -64.60
C LYS A 440 -12.02 8.79 -64.66
N LEU A 441 -11.97 7.64 -63.99
CA LEU A 441 -10.81 6.75 -63.98
C LEU A 441 -10.73 5.94 -65.28
N HIS A 442 -9.55 5.92 -65.90
CA HIS A 442 -9.26 5.01 -67.04
C HIS A 442 -8.09 4.06 -66.78
N TYR A 443 -7.26 4.33 -65.78
CA TYR A 443 -6.27 3.37 -65.28
C TYR A 443 -6.27 3.33 -63.75
N LEU A 444 -6.09 2.13 -63.20
CA LEU A 444 -5.92 1.89 -61.76
C LEU A 444 -5.08 0.62 -61.59
N ASN A 445 -3.93 0.76 -60.92
CA ASN A 445 -3.02 -0.35 -60.66
C ASN A 445 -3.59 -1.36 -59.64
N PRO A 446 -2.97 -2.52 -59.45
CA PRO A 446 -3.46 -3.56 -58.53
C PRO A 446 -3.62 -3.08 -57.09
N ALA A 447 -2.72 -2.21 -56.60
CA ALA A 447 -2.82 -1.63 -55.26
C ALA A 447 -4.12 -0.82 -55.09
N GLY A 448 -4.48 0.00 -56.08
CA GLY A 448 -5.73 0.74 -56.12
C GLY A 448 -6.96 -0.14 -56.21
N ARG A 449 -6.94 -1.17 -57.07
CA ARG A 449 -8.05 -2.13 -57.19
C ARG A 449 -8.27 -2.91 -55.90
N ALA A 450 -7.20 -3.36 -55.26
CA ALA A 450 -7.27 -4.05 -53.97
C ALA A 450 -7.82 -3.15 -52.86
N LEU A 451 -7.46 -1.86 -52.84
CA LEU A 451 -7.99 -0.89 -51.89
C LEU A 451 -9.53 -0.75 -51.99
N LEU A 452 -10.04 -0.83 -53.22
CA LEU A 452 -11.47 -0.75 -53.54
C LEU A 452 -12.18 -2.11 -53.52
N ALA A 453 -11.46 -3.18 -53.17
CA ALA A 453 -11.94 -4.57 -53.25
C ALA A 453 -12.52 -4.93 -54.63
N MET A 454 -11.98 -4.30 -55.68
CA MET A 454 -12.33 -4.57 -57.07
C MET A 454 -11.54 -5.76 -57.59
N GLY A 455 -12.22 -6.61 -58.35
CA GLY A 455 -11.58 -7.63 -59.16
C GLY A 455 -10.73 -7.03 -60.29
N PRO A 456 -9.73 -7.76 -60.80
CA PRO A 456 -8.92 -7.33 -61.95
C PRO A 456 -9.74 -7.02 -63.22
N GLY A 457 -10.95 -7.57 -63.34
CA GLY A 457 -11.85 -7.40 -64.48
C GLY A 457 -12.99 -6.39 -64.27
N ASP A 458 -13.09 -5.77 -63.09
CA ASP A 458 -14.14 -4.79 -62.82
C ASP A 458 -13.89 -3.51 -63.62
N THR A 459 -14.93 -3.02 -64.29
CA THR A 459 -14.85 -1.85 -65.18
C THR A 459 -14.64 -0.57 -64.38
N LEU A 460 -13.80 0.33 -64.87
CA LEU A 460 -13.58 1.65 -64.24
C LEU A 460 -14.59 2.72 -64.72
N ASP A 461 -15.38 2.44 -65.76
CA ASP A 461 -16.24 3.41 -66.46
C ASP A 461 -17.26 4.16 -65.59
N ARG A 462 -17.57 3.61 -64.41
CA ARG A 462 -18.54 4.16 -63.46
C ARG A 462 -17.89 4.82 -62.25
N LEU A 463 -16.57 4.83 -62.16
CA LEU A 463 -15.83 5.36 -61.02
C LEU A 463 -15.30 6.75 -61.32
N HIS A 464 -15.61 7.66 -60.42
CA HIS A 464 -15.12 9.02 -60.40
C HIS A 464 -14.12 9.20 -59.25
N TYR A 465 -13.11 10.05 -59.44
CA TYR A 465 -12.12 10.34 -58.40
C TYR A 465 -12.76 10.82 -57.08
N ASP A 466 -13.80 11.64 -57.18
CA ASP A 466 -14.54 12.16 -56.03
C ASP A 466 -15.27 11.07 -55.21
N ASP A 467 -15.57 9.90 -55.81
CA ASP A 467 -16.23 8.78 -55.10
C ASP A 467 -15.34 8.20 -53.99
N PHE A 468 -14.03 8.44 -54.07
CA PHE A 468 -13.05 8.00 -53.09
C PHE A 468 -12.80 9.04 -51.99
N MET A 469 -13.46 10.18 -52.02
CA MET A 469 -13.24 11.26 -51.06
C MET A 469 -14.31 11.25 -49.97
N PRO A 470 -13.94 11.30 -48.68
CA PRO A 470 -14.90 11.47 -47.60
C PRO A 470 -15.68 12.79 -47.77
N ALA A 471 -16.97 12.81 -47.46
CA ALA A 471 -17.83 13.99 -47.61
C ALA A 471 -17.28 15.25 -46.90
N HIS A 472 -16.54 15.08 -45.80
CA HIS A 472 -15.93 16.19 -45.06
C HIS A 472 -14.64 16.74 -45.71
N ARG A 473 -14.11 16.08 -46.74
CA ARG A 473 -12.90 16.47 -47.51
C ARG A 473 -13.22 17.03 -48.89
N GLU A 474 -14.44 16.88 -49.39
CA GLU A 474 -14.87 17.31 -50.72
C GLU A 474 -14.56 18.80 -51.00
N THR A 475 -14.80 19.67 -50.01
CA THR A 475 -14.49 21.11 -50.13
C THR A 475 -12.99 21.37 -50.28
N GLN A 476 -12.15 20.60 -49.59
CA GLN A 476 -10.70 20.73 -49.71
C GLN A 476 -10.20 20.30 -51.10
N VAL A 477 -10.78 19.23 -51.65
CA VAL A 477 -10.41 18.74 -52.99
C VAL A 477 -10.72 19.80 -54.05
N ARG A 478 -11.94 20.34 -54.04
CA ARG A 478 -12.43 21.33 -55.01
C ARG A 478 -11.72 22.68 -54.88
N ASP A 479 -11.52 23.17 -53.66
CA ASP A 479 -11.10 24.56 -53.44
C ASP A 479 -9.58 24.68 -53.26
N GLN A 480 -8.88 23.57 -52.98
CA GLN A 480 -7.43 23.56 -52.73
C GLN A 480 -6.65 22.58 -53.63
N ILE A 481 -7.00 21.30 -53.65
CA ILE A 481 -6.16 20.24 -54.27
C ILE A 481 -6.14 20.37 -55.79
N LEU A 482 -7.32 20.32 -56.43
CA LEU A 482 -7.45 20.41 -57.89
C LEU A 482 -6.94 21.75 -58.46
N PRO A 483 -7.33 22.92 -57.92
CA PRO A 483 -6.81 24.19 -58.39
C PRO A 483 -5.29 24.31 -58.27
N THR A 484 -4.69 23.73 -57.21
CA THR A 484 -3.24 23.76 -57.03
C THR A 484 -2.53 22.86 -58.05
N ALA A 485 -3.03 21.65 -58.29
CA ALA A 485 -2.47 20.76 -59.31
C ALA A 485 -2.61 21.37 -60.72
N VAL A 486 -3.74 22.01 -61.03
CA VAL A 486 -3.96 22.71 -62.30
C VAL A 486 -3.10 23.97 -62.43
N ALA A 487 -2.86 24.72 -61.36
CA ALA A 487 -2.05 25.94 -61.43
C ALA A 487 -0.54 25.65 -61.46
N LYS A 488 -0.08 24.66 -60.68
CA LYS A 488 1.35 24.37 -60.44
C LYS A 488 1.87 23.11 -61.14
N GLY A 489 0.98 22.32 -61.77
CA GLY A 489 1.31 21.04 -62.41
C GLY A 489 1.33 19.84 -61.46
N ILE A 490 1.43 20.07 -60.15
CA ILE A 490 1.45 19.02 -59.13
C ILE A 490 0.88 19.54 -57.79
N TRP A 491 0.21 18.66 -57.06
CA TRP A 491 -0.12 18.84 -55.65
C TRP A 491 0.39 17.63 -54.85
N VAL A 492 0.89 17.87 -53.64
CA VAL A 492 1.32 16.82 -52.70
C VAL A 492 0.83 17.17 -51.30
N GLY A 493 0.20 16.23 -50.60
CA GLY A 493 -0.25 16.45 -49.23
C GLY A 493 -0.83 15.21 -48.56
N GLU A 494 -1.04 15.30 -47.25
CA GLU A 494 -1.71 14.27 -46.46
C GLU A 494 -3.23 14.52 -46.47
N THR A 495 -3.99 13.49 -46.82
CA THR A 495 -5.46 13.51 -46.83
C THR A 495 -6.00 12.14 -46.43
N SER A 496 -7.30 11.93 -46.61
CA SER A 496 -7.95 10.65 -46.42
C SER A 496 -8.83 10.28 -47.60
N VAL A 497 -8.89 8.98 -47.88
CA VAL A 497 -9.72 8.40 -48.94
C VAL A 497 -10.56 7.25 -48.41
N LEU A 498 -11.65 6.95 -49.09
CA LEU A 498 -12.55 5.85 -48.78
C LEU A 498 -12.11 4.57 -49.49
N ALA A 499 -11.77 3.56 -48.70
CA ALA A 499 -11.56 2.20 -49.16
C ALA A 499 -12.89 1.43 -49.25
N ALA A 500 -12.84 0.21 -49.76
CA ALA A 500 -13.99 -0.70 -49.84
C ALA A 500 -14.80 -0.75 -48.53
N GLY A 501 -16.14 -0.72 -48.67
CA GLY A 501 -17.06 -0.73 -47.53
C GLY A 501 -17.16 0.60 -46.76
N GLY A 502 -16.66 1.70 -47.33
CA GLY A 502 -16.71 3.04 -46.72
C GLY A 502 -15.67 3.26 -45.62
N ARG A 503 -14.63 2.43 -45.56
CA ARG A 503 -13.56 2.55 -44.56
C ARG A 503 -12.61 3.67 -44.96
N GLU A 504 -12.56 4.72 -44.17
CA GLU A 504 -11.60 5.81 -44.37
C GLU A 504 -10.16 5.36 -44.02
N ILE A 505 -9.21 5.69 -44.91
CA ILE A 505 -7.78 5.46 -44.72
C ILE A 505 -7.01 6.78 -44.90
N ALA A 506 -5.91 6.93 -44.16
CA ALA A 506 -5.05 8.08 -44.29
C ALA A 506 -4.01 7.84 -45.40
N VAL A 507 -3.88 8.78 -46.32
CA VAL A 507 -2.95 8.68 -47.45
C VAL A 507 -2.08 9.93 -47.59
N SER A 508 -0.84 9.72 -48.02
CA SER A 508 -0.03 10.78 -48.64
C SER A 508 -0.30 10.72 -50.14
N GLU A 509 -0.95 11.74 -50.67
CA GLU A 509 -1.38 11.80 -52.06
C GLU A 509 -0.53 12.80 -52.86
N MET A 510 -0.22 12.40 -54.09
CA MET A 510 0.39 13.22 -55.13
C MET A 510 -0.52 13.22 -56.35
N LEU A 511 -0.93 14.40 -56.79
CA LEU A 511 -1.77 14.60 -57.98
C LEU A 511 -0.99 15.39 -59.03
N ILE A 512 -0.75 14.82 -60.20
CA ILE A 512 0.03 15.39 -61.31
C ILE A 512 -0.90 15.70 -62.48
N ALA A 513 -0.85 16.92 -63.00
CA ALA A 513 -1.60 17.31 -64.20
C ALA A 513 -0.73 17.17 -65.46
N HIS A 514 -1.06 16.20 -66.33
CA HIS A 514 -0.42 16.03 -67.63
C HIS A 514 -1.08 16.92 -68.66
N ARG A 515 -0.28 17.62 -69.46
CA ARG A 515 -0.78 18.57 -70.46
C ARG A 515 -0.41 18.13 -71.85
N ASN A 516 -1.31 18.39 -72.79
CA ASN A 516 -1.02 18.27 -74.21
C ASN A 516 -0.18 19.47 -74.70
N GLU A 517 0.16 19.46 -75.99
CA GLU A 517 0.95 20.50 -76.66
C GLU A 517 0.31 21.90 -76.60
N GLU A 518 -1.00 22.02 -76.34
CA GLU A 518 -1.74 23.29 -76.19
C GLU A 518 -1.79 23.80 -74.72
N HIS A 519 -1.02 23.19 -73.80
CA HIS A 519 -1.03 23.48 -72.36
C HIS A 519 -2.37 23.21 -71.63
N LYS A 520 -3.33 22.56 -72.28
CA LYS A 520 -4.55 22.07 -71.63
C LYS A 520 -4.26 20.76 -70.91
N VAL A 521 -4.87 20.56 -69.74
CA VAL A 521 -4.76 19.30 -69.01
C VAL A 521 -5.46 18.21 -69.80
N GLU A 522 -4.72 17.16 -70.14
CA GLU A 522 -5.20 15.99 -70.90
C GLU A 522 -5.60 14.86 -69.95
N THR A 523 -4.87 14.68 -68.85
CA THR A 523 -5.12 13.65 -67.83
C THR A 523 -4.46 14.04 -66.52
N PHE A 524 -4.94 13.50 -65.40
CA PHE A 524 -4.23 13.55 -64.13
C PHE A 524 -3.74 12.17 -63.75
N SER A 525 -2.51 12.08 -63.22
CA SER A 525 -2.04 10.90 -62.51
C SER A 525 -2.10 11.12 -61.02
N VAL A 526 -2.64 10.13 -60.31
CA VAL A 526 -2.74 10.13 -58.87
C VAL A 526 -1.87 9.03 -58.32
N VAL A 527 -1.01 9.36 -57.36
CA VAL A 527 -0.25 8.39 -56.57
C VAL A 527 -0.63 8.58 -55.11
N MET A 528 -1.15 7.54 -54.46
CA MET A 528 -1.53 7.59 -53.05
C MET A 528 -0.79 6.49 -52.28
N ARG A 529 -0.09 6.88 -51.23
CA ARG A 529 0.58 5.96 -50.30
C ARG A 529 -0.22 5.86 -49.01
N ASP A 530 -0.56 4.65 -48.58
CA ASP A 530 -1.21 4.41 -47.27
C ASP A 530 -0.22 4.72 -46.14
N ILE A 531 -0.57 5.72 -45.32
CA ILE A 531 0.22 6.16 -44.15
C ILE A 531 -0.49 5.84 -42.84
N THR A 532 -1.53 4.99 -42.85
CA THR A 532 -2.36 4.71 -41.67
C THR A 532 -1.56 4.13 -40.51
N GLN A 533 -0.61 3.21 -40.76
CA GLN A 533 0.24 2.64 -39.71
C GLN A 533 1.26 3.65 -39.17
N GLU A 534 1.87 4.43 -40.07
CA GLU A 534 2.84 5.49 -39.74
C GLU A 534 2.18 6.55 -38.84
N LEU A 535 0.99 7.02 -39.23
CA LEU A 535 0.22 8.02 -38.50
C LEU A 535 -0.27 7.48 -37.15
N ARG A 536 -0.71 6.21 -37.08
CA ARG A 536 -1.06 5.56 -35.80
C ARG A 536 0.13 5.44 -34.85
N ALA A 537 1.30 5.05 -35.35
CA ALA A 537 2.52 4.97 -34.54
C ALA A 537 2.93 6.36 -34.02
N ARG A 538 2.84 7.39 -34.87
CA ARG A 538 3.10 8.78 -34.50
C ARG A 538 2.13 9.29 -33.43
N ILE A 539 0.83 9.01 -33.58
CA ILE A 539 -0.21 9.39 -32.60
C ILE A 539 0.00 8.64 -31.27
N GLU A 540 0.28 7.34 -31.30
CA GLU A 540 0.48 6.55 -30.08
C GLU A 540 1.75 7.00 -29.32
N LEU A 541 2.82 7.36 -30.03
CA LEU A 541 4.01 7.95 -29.44
C LEU A 541 3.69 9.28 -28.76
N GLN A 542 3.00 10.20 -29.46
CA GLN A 542 2.56 11.48 -28.88
C GLN A 542 1.63 11.29 -27.68
N ARG A 543 0.76 10.27 -27.72
CA ARG A 543 -0.13 9.92 -26.61
C ARG A 543 0.66 9.41 -25.41
N SER A 544 1.64 8.53 -25.63
CA SER A 544 2.53 8.01 -24.59
C SER A 544 3.32 9.13 -23.92
N GLU A 545 3.92 10.02 -24.72
CA GLU A 545 4.64 11.22 -24.21
C GLU A 545 3.71 12.14 -23.40
N SER A 546 2.50 12.38 -23.90
CA SER A 546 1.50 13.21 -23.19
C SER A 546 1.08 12.59 -21.85
N ILE A 547 0.84 11.28 -21.81
CA ILE A 547 0.49 10.56 -20.57
C ILE A 547 1.64 10.65 -19.56
N LEU A 548 2.88 10.41 -19.98
CA LEU A 548 4.05 10.51 -19.11
C LEU A 548 4.22 11.92 -18.53
N ASN A 549 4.02 12.96 -19.36
CA ASN A 549 4.07 14.36 -18.92
C ASN A 549 2.96 14.69 -17.91
N ILE A 550 1.72 14.22 -18.13
CA ILE A 550 0.60 14.43 -17.21
C ILE A 550 0.85 13.72 -15.87
N VAL A 551 1.29 12.46 -15.90
CA VAL A 551 1.59 11.68 -14.68
C VAL A 551 2.71 12.37 -13.89
N ALA A 552 3.78 12.81 -14.55
CA ALA A 552 4.86 13.53 -13.88
C ALA A 552 4.37 14.86 -13.26
N ALA A 553 3.55 15.63 -13.96
CA ALA A 553 3.06 16.94 -13.50
C ALA A 553 2.05 16.86 -12.33
N THR A 554 1.22 15.81 -12.31
CA THR A 554 0.15 15.62 -11.31
C THR A 554 0.60 14.95 -10.02
N LEU A 555 1.77 14.29 -10.00
CA LEU A 555 2.29 13.67 -8.78
C LEU A 555 2.55 14.75 -7.69
N PRO A 556 1.99 14.60 -6.47
CA PRO A 556 2.22 15.52 -5.36
C PRO A 556 3.58 15.29 -4.66
N ALA A 557 4.54 14.68 -5.36
CA ALA A 557 5.87 14.37 -4.88
C ALA A 557 6.91 15.00 -5.83
N LEU A 558 8.08 15.36 -5.29
CA LEU A 558 9.21 15.78 -6.11
C LEU A 558 9.71 14.61 -6.94
N VAL A 559 9.71 14.75 -8.26
CA VAL A 559 10.26 13.76 -9.18
C VAL A 559 11.38 14.42 -9.99
N ALA A 560 12.57 13.84 -9.92
CA ALA A 560 13.68 14.23 -10.77
C ALA A 560 14.34 13.02 -11.43
N VAL A 561 14.81 13.19 -12.66
CA VAL A 561 15.70 12.24 -13.33
C VAL A 561 17.09 12.84 -13.33
N ILE A 562 18.07 12.09 -12.84
CA ILE A 562 19.46 12.52 -12.70
C ILE A 562 20.34 11.51 -13.43
N ASP A 563 21.29 12.00 -14.24
CA ASP A 563 22.21 11.15 -15.00
C ASP A 563 23.38 10.60 -14.15
N HIS A 564 24.26 9.82 -14.79
CA HIS A 564 25.41 9.23 -14.10
C HIS A 564 26.48 10.24 -13.65
N GLN A 565 26.47 11.46 -14.19
CA GLN A 565 27.32 12.58 -13.75
C GLN A 565 26.62 13.49 -12.73
N GLU A 566 25.53 13.00 -12.15
CA GLU A 566 24.74 13.70 -11.14
C GLU A 566 24.06 14.97 -11.68
N ARG A 567 23.81 15.09 -12.99
CA ARG A 567 23.09 16.24 -13.56
C ARG A 567 21.59 15.97 -13.67
N TYR A 568 20.78 16.96 -13.31
CA TYR A 568 19.34 16.90 -13.51
C TYR A 568 19.00 16.91 -15.01
N LEU A 569 18.34 15.86 -15.48
CA LEU A 569 17.78 15.75 -16.83
C LEU A 569 16.31 16.19 -16.88
N PHE A 570 15.59 15.98 -15.79
CA PHE A 570 14.17 16.29 -15.69
C PHE A 570 13.79 16.60 -14.24
N THR A 571 12.85 17.51 -14.05
CA THR A 571 12.17 17.78 -12.78
C THR A 571 10.69 18.04 -13.06
N ASN A 572 9.80 17.56 -12.20
CA ASN A 572 8.37 17.86 -12.33
C ASN A 572 7.98 19.17 -11.63
N ASP A 573 6.77 19.69 -11.92
CA ASP A 573 6.27 20.96 -11.36
C ASP A 573 6.16 20.98 -9.83
N ALA A 574 6.18 19.81 -9.18
CA ALA A 574 6.26 19.75 -7.73
C ALA A 574 7.54 20.42 -7.20
N TYR A 575 8.65 20.41 -7.97
CA TYR A 575 9.86 21.15 -7.62
C TYR A 575 9.58 22.65 -7.50
N VAL A 576 8.86 23.25 -8.45
CA VAL A 576 8.49 24.68 -8.35
C VAL A 576 7.66 24.96 -7.12
N ARG A 577 6.64 24.13 -6.85
CA ARG A 577 5.74 24.29 -5.71
C ARG A 577 6.45 24.14 -4.37
N TRP A 578 7.41 23.22 -4.30
CA TRP A 578 8.09 22.89 -3.06
C TRP A 578 9.28 23.80 -2.86
N THR A 579 10.25 23.83 -3.78
CA THR A 579 11.51 24.56 -3.59
C THR A 579 11.42 26.03 -3.99
N GLY A 580 10.34 26.45 -4.65
CA GLY A 580 10.18 27.81 -5.17
C GLY A 580 11.06 28.13 -6.38
N GLN A 581 11.88 27.18 -6.84
CA GLN A 581 12.77 27.35 -7.98
C GLN A 581 12.09 26.83 -9.27
N PRO A 582 12.09 27.60 -10.37
CA PRO A 582 11.59 27.14 -11.65
C PRO A 582 12.34 25.87 -12.12
N THR A 583 11.60 24.88 -12.60
CA THR A 583 12.13 23.58 -13.09
C THR A 583 13.22 23.75 -14.17
N GLY A 584 13.11 24.78 -15.01
CA GLY A 584 14.11 25.10 -16.04
C GLY A 584 15.47 25.61 -15.51
N GLN A 585 15.57 26.02 -14.25
CA GLN A 585 16.84 26.43 -13.64
C GLN A 585 17.63 25.26 -13.04
N LEU A 586 16.96 24.13 -12.76
CA LEU A 586 17.60 22.95 -12.16
C LEU A 586 18.18 22.01 -13.22
N VAL A 587 17.53 21.88 -14.37
CA VAL A 587 17.99 21.01 -15.46
C VAL A 587 19.38 21.45 -15.94
N GLY A 588 20.32 20.51 -15.99
CA GLY A 588 21.72 20.73 -16.33
C GLY A 588 22.65 20.98 -15.15
N LEU A 589 22.14 21.45 -14.00
CA LEU A 589 22.93 21.57 -12.77
C LEU A 589 23.22 20.20 -12.19
N THR A 590 24.36 20.08 -11.51
CA THR A 590 24.67 18.90 -10.69
C THR A 590 23.86 18.91 -9.40
N VAL A 591 23.61 17.72 -8.81
CA VAL A 591 22.96 17.58 -7.49
C VAL A 591 23.67 18.40 -6.43
N ARG A 592 25.00 18.51 -6.50
CA ARG A 592 25.81 19.33 -5.60
C ARG A 592 25.52 20.82 -5.74
N GLU A 593 25.47 21.33 -6.98
CA GLU A 593 25.17 22.74 -7.25
C GLU A 593 23.73 23.10 -6.81
N ALA A 594 22.77 22.19 -7.02
CA ALA A 594 21.37 22.44 -6.68
C ALA A 594 21.09 22.40 -5.17
N LEU A 595 21.70 21.47 -4.43
CA LEU A 595 21.44 21.29 -2.99
C LEU A 595 22.39 22.07 -2.09
N GLY A 596 23.54 22.50 -2.61
CA GLY A 596 24.63 23.06 -1.82
C GLY A 596 25.40 22.00 -1.02
N GLU A 597 26.58 22.39 -0.51
CA GLU A 597 27.56 21.46 0.06
C GLU A 597 27.04 20.64 1.25
N ASN A 598 26.30 21.27 2.18
CA ASN A 598 25.86 20.59 3.40
C ASN A 598 24.84 19.47 3.10
N LEU A 599 23.81 19.78 2.31
CA LEU A 599 22.79 18.80 1.93
C LEU A 599 23.34 17.73 0.97
N TYR A 600 24.29 18.11 0.11
CA TYR A 600 24.99 17.15 -0.74
C TYR A 600 25.79 16.14 0.08
N ALA A 601 26.57 16.60 1.07
CA ALA A 601 27.37 15.72 1.93
C ALA A 601 26.51 14.68 2.66
N GLN A 602 25.32 15.07 3.13
CA GLN A 602 24.36 14.16 3.78
C GLN A 602 23.80 13.10 2.81
N ARG A 603 23.70 13.42 1.51
CA ARG A 603 23.08 12.56 0.49
C ARG A 603 24.10 11.78 -0.34
N GLN A 604 25.37 12.13 -0.28
CA GLN A 604 26.43 11.57 -1.14
C GLN A 604 26.48 10.04 -1.07
N GLY A 605 26.34 9.44 0.13
CA GLY A 605 26.32 7.99 0.30
C GLY A 605 25.16 7.32 -0.45
N HIS A 606 23.98 7.94 -0.40
CA HIS A 606 22.77 7.45 -1.09
C HIS A 606 22.85 7.63 -2.61
N ILE A 607 23.41 8.75 -3.07
CA ILE A 607 23.67 9.01 -4.51
C ILE A 607 24.62 7.95 -5.05
N LYS A 608 25.73 7.70 -4.35
CA LYS A 608 26.70 6.67 -4.74
C LYS A 608 26.08 5.28 -4.80
N ALA A 609 25.23 4.92 -3.82
CA ALA A 609 24.52 3.65 -3.84
C ALA A 609 23.58 3.53 -5.06
N ALA A 610 22.86 4.60 -5.40
CA ALA A 610 22.03 4.63 -6.61
C ALA A 610 22.87 4.45 -7.88
N LEU A 611 23.99 5.17 -8.01
CA LEU A 611 24.87 5.06 -9.18
C LEU A 611 25.57 3.70 -9.31
N THR A 612 25.71 2.93 -8.23
CA THR A 612 26.19 1.53 -8.29
C THR A 612 25.05 0.53 -8.54
N GLY A 613 23.82 0.99 -8.72
CA GLY A 613 22.65 0.17 -9.05
C GLY A 613 21.85 -0.30 -7.84
N GLN A 614 22.09 0.24 -6.65
CA GLN A 614 21.33 -0.08 -5.44
C GLN A 614 20.28 0.99 -5.14
N ARG A 615 19.06 0.58 -4.83
CA ARG A 615 18.02 1.50 -4.36
C ARG A 615 18.40 2.05 -2.98
N ALA A 616 18.30 3.37 -2.81
CA ALA A 616 18.51 4.04 -1.52
C ALA A 616 17.22 4.72 -1.07
N MET A 617 16.90 4.64 0.22
CA MET A 617 15.74 5.28 0.83
C MET A 617 16.15 5.88 2.18
N PHE A 618 15.79 7.14 2.42
CA PHE A 618 16.17 7.85 3.63
C PHE A 618 15.17 8.96 3.95
N GLU A 619 15.04 9.26 5.24
CA GLU A 619 14.28 10.41 5.73
C GLU A 619 15.23 11.60 5.92
N SER A 620 14.74 12.82 5.69
CA SER A 620 15.48 14.05 5.97
C SER A 620 14.54 15.13 6.48
N GLU A 621 15.06 16.01 7.33
CA GLU A 621 14.35 17.22 7.73
C GLU A 621 14.53 18.29 6.66
N ARG A 622 13.45 19.02 6.41
CA ARG A 622 13.37 20.16 5.51
C ARG A 622 12.95 21.36 6.34
N GLU A 623 13.74 22.44 6.26
CA GLU A 623 13.55 23.76 6.89
C GLU A 623 12.38 23.88 7.89
N GLY A 624 12.68 23.95 9.20
CA GLY A 624 11.69 24.33 10.22
C GLY A 624 10.63 23.26 10.53
N ALA A 625 11.07 22.01 10.80
CA ALA A 625 10.22 20.90 11.25
C ALA A 625 9.26 20.29 10.21
N GLN A 626 9.62 20.33 8.92
CA GLN A 626 9.01 19.49 7.89
C GLN A 626 9.87 18.24 7.66
N PHE A 627 9.23 17.09 7.48
CA PHE A 627 9.91 15.82 7.25
C PHE A 627 9.62 15.34 5.85
N GLN A 628 10.64 14.88 5.13
CA GLN A 628 10.48 14.25 3.83
C GLN A 628 11.17 12.89 3.77
N GLU A 629 10.57 11.95 3.05
CA GLU A 629 11.18 10.69 2.68
C GLU A 629 11.63 10.76 1.22
N THR A 630 12.89 10.39 0.94
CA THR A 630 13.46 10.39 -0.40
C THR A 630 13.89 8.99 -0.79
N THR A 631 13.51 8.57 -2.00
CA THR A 631 13.95 7.33 -2.62
C THR A 631 14.72 7.63 -3.90
N TYR A 632 15.90 7.01 -4.05
CA TYR A 632 16.66 7.00 -5.30
C TYR A 632 16.56 5.63 -5.97
N ILE A 633 16.07 5.62 -7.21
CA ILE A 633 15.79 4.41 -8.01
C ILE A 633 16.70 4.42 -9.24
N PRO A 634 17.69 3.52 -9.34
CA PRO A 634 18.57 3.48 -10.50
C PRO A 634 17.85 2.99 -11.76
N PHE A 635 18.22 3.55 -12.91
CA PHE A 635 17.79 3.06 -14.22
C PHE A 635 19.00 2.78 -15.12
N ARG A 636 18.83 1.85 -16.06
CA ARG A 636 19.90 1.36 -16.94
C ARG A 636 19.65 1.77 -18.38
N ASN A 637 20.72 1.98 -19.14
CA ASN A 637 20.65 2.13 -20.59
C ASN A 637 20.45 0.77 -21.29
N ALA A 638 20.32 0.79 -22.62
CA ALA A 638 20.17 -0.41 -23.44
C ALA A 638 21.33 -1.43 -23.29
N ASP A 639 22.52 -0.95 -22.96
CA ASP A 639 23.72 -1.76 -22.71
C ASP A 639 23.77 -2.37 -21.30
N GLY A 640 22.74 -2.13 -20.48
CA GLY A 640 22.63 -2.66 -19.12
C GLY A 640 23.49 -1.94 -18.07
N GLN A 641 24.15 -0.83 -18.42
CA GLN A 641 24.91 0.01 -17.49
C GLN A 641 23.98 1.00 -16.78
N VAL A 642 24.29 1.38 -15.53
CA VAL A 642 23.50 2.38 -14.80
C VAL A 642 23.68 3.74 -15.47
N ALA A 643 22.61 4.27 -16.04
CA ALA A 643 22.62 5.54 -16.77
C ALA A 643 22.33 6.74 -15.86
N GLY A 644 21.80 6.49 -14.67
CA GLY A 644 21.38 7.50 -13.71
C GLY A 644 20.40 6.93 -12.70
N PHE A 645 19.68 7.82 -12.02
CA PHE A 645 18.63 7.45 -11.07
C PHE A 645 17.46 8.44 -11.07
N VAL A 646 16.29 7.94 -10.70
CA VAL A 646 15.10 8.75 -10.41
C VAL A 646 15.08 9.06 -8.93
N ALA A 647 15.00 10.35 -8.58
CA ALA A 647 14.79 10.82 -7.22
C ALA A 647 13.31 11.13 -7.01
N LEU A 648 12.70 10.45 -6.03
CA LEU A 648 11.33 10.67 -5.58
C LEU A 648 11.36 11.16 -4.13
N SER A 649 10.86 12.36 -3.84
CA SER A 649 10.74 12.87 -2.47
C SER A 649 9.30 13.21 -2.11
N GLN A 650 8.82 12.72 -0.97
CA GLN A 650 7.46 12.91 -0.47
C GLN A 650 7.45 13.51 0.95
N ASP A 651 6.41 14.27 1.27
CA ASP A 651 6.26 14.95 2.56
C ASP A 651 5.57 14.00 3.55
N ILE A 652 6.25 13.71 4.65
CA ILE A 652 5.79 12.81 5.72
C ILE A 652 5.52 13.58 7.02
N THR A 653 5.49 14.92 6.98
CA THR A 653 5.34 15.79 8.16
C THR A 653 4.07 15.47 8.94
N ASN A 654 2.92 15.35 8.25
CA ASN A 654 1.65 15.04 8.91
C ASN A 654 1.65 13.66 9.57
N HIS A 655 2.29 12.68 8.94
CA HIS A 655 2.45 11.34 9.49
C HIS A 655 3.28 11.38 10.78
N LYS A 656 4.43 12.06 10.76
CA LYS A 656 5.29 12.24 11.95
C LYS A 656 4.58 13.02 13.06
N ARG A 657 3.84 14.09 12.74
CA ARG A 657 3.05 14.87 13.72
C ARG A 657 1.94 14.05 14.36
N GLN A 658 1.25 13.20 13.59
CA GLN A 658 0.23 12.31 14.14
C GLN A 658 0.85 11.24 15.05
N GLN A 659 1.96 10.64 14.61
CA GLN A 659 2.71 9.69 15.43
C GLN A 659 3.18 10.32 16.75
N GLN A 660 3.70 11.55 16.72
CA GLN A 660 4.13 12.27 17.92
C GLN A 660 2.94 12.59 18.85
N LYS A 661 1.81 13.08 18.30
CA LYS A 661 0.60 13.34 19.09
C LYS A 661 0.07 12.08 19.78
N LEU A 662 0.16 10.92 19.13
CA LEU A 662 -0.23 9.64 19.72
C LEU A 662 0.71 9.22 20.86
N LEU A 663 2.01 9.51 20.74
CA LEU A 663 2.97 9.27 21.81
C LEU A 663 2.74 10.22 23.00
N ASP A 664 2.53 11.52 22.73
CA ASP A 664 2.30 12.54 23.76
C ASP A 664 1.00 12.29 24.54
N ALA A 665 -0.08 11.90 23.84
CA ALA A 665 -1.36 11.57 24.46
C ALA A 665 -1.31 10.30 25.34
N SER A 666 -0.34 9.41 25.11
CA SER A 666 -0.15 8.20 25.91
C SER A 666 0.64 8.45 27.20
N GLN A 667 1.41 9.54 27.26
CA GLN A 667 2.39 9.80 28.33
C GLN A 667 2.04 10.98 29.25
N THR A 668 0.98 11.72 28.94
CA THR A 668 0.55 12.89 29.70
C THR A 668 -0.74 12.64 30.46
N ASP A 669 -0.89 13.28 31.63
CA ASP A 669 -2.13 13.32 32.39
C ASP A 669 -3.08 14.31 31.71
N PRO A 670 -4.27 13.88 31.25
CA PRO A 670 -5.15 14.74 30.45
C PRO A 670 -5.75 15.91 31.23
N LEU A 671 -5.76 15.84 32.57
CA LEU A 671 -6.24 16.93 33.42
C LEU A 671 -5.13 17.97 33.65
N THR A 672 -3.97 17.55 34.16
CA THR A 672 -2.95 18.51 34.61
C THR A 672 -1.90 18.86 33.56
N GLY A 673 -1.84 18.13 32.44
CA GLY A 673 -0.80 18.29 31.40
C GLY A 673 0.61 17.87 31.84
N THR A 674 0.77 17.36 33.08
CA THR A 674 2.01 16.73 33.56
C THR A 674 2.18 15.33 32.97
N LEU A 675 3.28 14.64 33.28
CA LEU A 675 3.39 13.23 32.90
C LEU A 675 2.37 12.38 33.67
N ASN A 676 1.76 11.42 32.99
CA ASN A 676 1.00 10.37 33.65
C ASN A 676 1.96 9.25 34.15
N ARG A 677 1.41 8.20 34.75
CA ARG A 677 2.19 7.06 35.26
C ARG A 677 3.10 6.42 34.19
N ALA A 678 2.62 6.25 32.97
CA ALA A 678 3.40 5.66 31.88
C ALA A 678 4.56 6.58 31.44
N GLY A 679 4.29 7.88 31.32
CA GLY A 679 5.30 8.90 31.03
C GLY A 679 6.36 9.02 32.13
N PHE A 680 5.93 8.99 33.39
CA PHE A 680 6.81 8.95 34.56
C PHE A 680 7.75 7.75 34.50
N ASP A 681 7.22 6.54 34.33
CA ASP A 681 8.01 5.31 34.30
C ASP A 681 9.07 5.34 33.19
N GLN A 682 8.73 5.89 32.02
CA GLN A 682 9.69 6.06 30.92
C GLN A 682 10.78 7.08 31.25
N ARG A 683 10.40 8.31 31.63
CA ARG A 683 11.36 9.38 31.92
C ARG A 683 12.25 9.06 33.12
N MET A 684 11.73 8.32 34.11
CA MET A 684 12.50 7.83 35.24
C MET A 684 13.57 6.81 34.82
N ARG A 685 13.27 5.90 33.88
CA ARG A 685 14.26 4.96 33.31
C ARG A 685 15.37 5.70 32.54
N GLU A 686 15.00 6.72 31.77
CA GLU A 686 15.94 7.56 31.04
C GLU A 686 16.85 8.35 31.99
N ALA A 687 16.26 9.03 32.97
CA ALA A 687 16.99 9.78 34.00
C ALA A 687 17.96 8.90 34.78
N ARG A 688 17.56 7.68 35.14
CA ARG A 688 18.43 6.72 35.83
C ARG A 688 19.57 6.21 34.95
N THR A 689 19.31 5.97 33.66
CA THR A 689 20.36 5.59 32.70
C THR A 689 21.39 6.69 32.57
N ARG A 690 20.94 7.94 32.46
CA ARG A 690 21.81 9.11 32.38
C ARG A 690 22.62 9.34 33.65
N ALA A 691 21.97 9.29 34.81
CA ALA A 691 22.63 9.43 36.11
C ALA A 691 23.75 8.38 36.31
N ARG A 692 23.56 7.15 35.81
CA ARG A 692 24.60 6.12 35.79
C ARG A 692 25.78 6.46 34.87
N GLN A 693 25.51 6.97 33.68
CA GLN A 693 26.55 7.31 32.69
C GLN A 693 27.37 8.54 33.10
N GLU A 694 26.72 9.52 33.73
CA GLU A 694 27.32 10.82 34.10
C GLU A 694 27.76 10.86 35.58
N HIS A 695 27.60 9.75 36.33
CA HIS A 695 27.87 9.64 37.78
C HIS A 695 27.14 10.67 38.65
N HIS A 696 25.96 11.13 38.20
CA HIS A 696 25.09 12.03 38.95
C HIS A 696 24.21 11.25 39.94
N ARG A 697 23.80 11.90 41.04
CA ARG A 697 22.82 11.30 41.96
C ARG A 697 21.42 11.70 41.53
N LEU A 698 20.49 10.77 41.71
CA LEU A 698 19.08 10.96 41.40
C LEU A 698 18.27 10.95 42.71
N ALA A 699 17.34 11.90 42.86
CA ALA A 699 16.37 11.89 43.94
C ALA A 699 14.94 11.76 43.38
N LEU A 700 14.12 11.04 44.11
CA LEU A 700 12.68 10.91 43.88
C LEU A 700 11.94 11.54 45.06
N LEU A 701 10.95 12.37 44.75
CA LEU A 701 10.05 12.98 45.72
C LEU A 701 8.63 12.52 45.41
N CYS A 702 8.01 11.76 46.31
CA CYS A 702 6.58 11.46 46.27
C CYS A 702 5.83 12.52 47.07
N ILE A 703 4.74 13.05 46.52
CA ILE A 703 3.99 14.18 47.06
C ILE A 703 2.53 13.78 47.16
N ASP A 704 1.91 14.09 48.29
CA ASP A 704 0.48 13.92 48.50
C ASP A 704 -0.11 15.23 49.01
N LEU A 705 -1.25 15.64 48.47
CA LEU A 705 -1.88 16.89 48.83
C LEU A 705 -2.71 16.75 50.10
N ASP A 706 -2.24 17.36 51.18
CA ASP A 706 -2.94 17.36 52.45
C ASP A 706 -4.21 18.19 52.36
N GLY A 707 -5.35 17.59 52.72
CA GLY A 707 -6.63 18.30 52.73
C GLY A 707 -7.28 18.47 51.36
N PHE A 708 -6.79 17.78 50.32
CA PHE A 708 -7.43 17.80 48.99
C PHE A 708 -8.84 17.20 49.01
N LYS A 709 -9.04 16.07 49.70
CA LYS A 709 -10.35 15.43 49.81
C LYS A 709 -11.43 16.35 50.40
N PRO A 710 -11.22 17.04 51.54
CA PRO A 710 -12.13 18.09 52.02
C PRO A 710 -12.53 19.13 50.97
N VAL A 711 -11.62 19.54 50.08
CA VAL A 711 -11.93 20.48 49.00
C VAL A 711 -12.92 19.89 48.00
N ASN A 712 -12.72 18.64 47.57
CA ASN A 712 -13.70 17.94 46.71
C ASN A 712 -15.05 17.81 47.40
N ASP A 713 -15.02 17.50 48.69
CA ASP A 713 -16.19 17.28 49.51
C ASP A 713 -17.01 18.57 49.72
N GLU A 714 -16.35 19.72 49.90
CA GLU A 714 -16.98 21.01 50.18
C GLU A 714 -17.30 21.84 48.93
N HIS A 715 -16.53 21.67 47.85
CA HIS A 715 -16.61 22.53 46.66
C HIS A 715 -16.85 21.78 45.35
N GLY A 716 -16.92 20.45 45.39
CA GLY A 716 -17.19 19.57 44.25
C GLY A 716 -15.95 19.25 43.42
N HIS A 717 -16.02 18.15 42.66
CA HIS A 717 -14.89 17.66 41.86
C HIS A 717 -14.40 18.66 40.80
N ALA A 718 -15.28 19.48 40.21
CA ALA A 718 -14.86 20.51 39.27
C ALA A 718 -13.98 21.61 39.91
N ALA A 719 -14.14 21.87 41.21
CA ALA A 719 -13.24 22.75 41.96
C ALA A 719 -11.93 22.03 42.33
N GLY A 720 -12.03 20.74 42.65
CA GLY A 720 -10.90 19.83 42.83
C GLY A 720 -10.00 19.70 41.61
N ASP A 721 -10.58 19.53 40.44
CA ASP A 721 -9.88 19.39 39.17
C ASP A 721 -9.11 20.66 38.84
N ARG A 722 -9.76 21.84 38.99
CA ARG A 722 -9.09 23.14 38.88
C ARG A 722 -8.01 23.36 39.94
N LEU A 723 -8.21 22.83 41.14
CA LEU A 723 -7.17 22.85 42.18
C LEU A 723 -5.98 21.97 41.78
N LEU A 724 -6.20 20.79 41.19
CA LEU A 724 -5.14 19.90 40.70
C LEU A 724 -4.37 20.52 39.53
N GLU A 725 -5.07 21.18 38.60
CA GLU A 725 -4.46 21.98 37.53
C GLU A 725 -3.59 23.10 38.11
N ALA A 726 -4.10 23.86 39.08
CA ALA A 726 -3.38 24.94 39.74
C ALA A 726 -2.17 24.43 40.55
N VAL A 727 -2.30 23.28 41.22
CA VAL A 727 -1.21 22.60 41.92
C VAL A 727 -0.13 22.20 40.93
N ALA A 728 -0.49 21.54 39.83
CA ALA A 728 0.46 21.13 38.81
C ALA A 728 1.21 22.31 38.21
N GLN A 729 0.50 23.38 37.86
CA GLN A 729 1.10 24.61 37.34
C GLN A 729 2.06 25.25 38.35
N ARG A 730 1.66 25.30 39.63
CA ARG A 730 2.47 25.89 40.70
C ARG A 730 3.72 25.05 40.99
N LEU A 731 3.61 23.72 40.95
CA LEU A 731 4.75 22.80 41.05
C LEU A 731 5.69 22.97 39.85
N GLN A 732 5.19 23.03 38.62
CA GLN A 732 6.01 23.27 37.42
C GLN A 732 6.82 24.57 37.53
N GLN A 733 6.21 25.66 38.04
CA GLN A 733 6.89 26.94 38.25
C GLN A 733 7.92 26.89 39.39
N ALA A 734 7.72 26.02 40.38
CA ALA A 734 8.66 25.84 41.49
C ALA A 734 9.87 24.98 41.10
N LEU A 735 9.75 24.16 40.05
CA LEU A 735 10.76 23.23 39.57
C LEU A 735 11.59 23.81 38.42
N ARG A 736 12.76 23.21 38.18
CA ARG A 736 13.59 23.57 37.02
C ARG A 736 13.11 22.82 35.77
N PRO A 737 13.40 23.32 34.55
CA PRO A 737 13.05 22.60 33.31
C PRO A 737 13.63 21.19 33.19
N SER A 738 14.72 20.89 33.91
CA SER A 738 15.34 19.57 33.99
C SER A 738 14.61 18.59 34.90
N ASP A 739 13.80 19.10 35.85
CA ASP A 739 13.11 18.28 36.83
C ASP A 739 11.86 17.67 36.19
N ILE A 740 11.55 16.44 36.53
CA ILE A 740 10.45 15.70 35.91
C ILE A 740 9.28 15.70 36.87
N LEU A 741 8.16 16.32 36.50
CA LEU A 741 6.92 16.31 37.27
C LEU A 741 5.90 15.35 36.64
N ALA A 742 5.30 14.51 37.47
CA ALA A 742 4.22 13.61 37.09
C ALA A 742 3.08 13.64 38.10
N ARG A 743 1.86 13.38 37.62
CA ARG A 743 0.72 13.02 38.46
C ARG A 743 0.50 11.52 38.32
N LEU A 744 0.62 10.80 39.43
CA LEU A 744 0.52 9.34 39.42
C LEU A 744 -0.92 8.85 39.52
N GLY A 745 -1.82 9.68 40.07
CA GLY A 745 -3.26 9.48 40.17
C GLY A 745 -3.84 10.25 41.34
N GLY A 746 -5.13 10.62 41.30
CA GLY A 746 -5.78 11.32 42.42
C GLY A 746 -5.08 12.62 42.79
N ASP A 747 -4.66 12.74 44.05
CA ASP A 747 -3.88 13.81 44.67
C ASP A 747 -2.37 13.51 44.79
N GLU A 748 -1.90 12.42 44.17
CA GLU A 748 -0.50 12.00 44.23
C GLU A 748 0.31 12.57 43.06
N PHE A 749 1.38 13.28 43.39
CA PHE A 749 2.37 13.77 42.45
C PHE A 749 3.74 13.16 42.74
N ALA A 750 4.57 13.07 41.71
CA ALA A 750 5.96 12.66 41.84
C ALA A 750 6.89 13.62 41.11
N VAL A 751 8.04 13.89 41.72
CA VAL A 751 9.10 14.69 41.13
C VAL A 751 10.39 13.89 41.09
N VAL A 752 11.01 13.79 39.93
CA VAL A 752 12.36 13.24 39.77
C VAL A 752 13.34 14.39 39.58
N LEU A 753 14.40 14.38 40.38
CA LEU A 753 15.54 15.27 40.27
C LEU A 753 16.69 14.47 39.65
N PRO A 754 16.92 14.57 38.32
CA PRO A 754 17.84 13.69 37.61
C PRO A 754 19.32 14.00 37.87
N ASP A 755 19.63 15.17 38.41
CA ASP A 755 20.98 15.60 38.77
C ASP A 755 20.95 16.40 40.08
N VAL A 756 21.03 15.68 41.20
CA VAL A 756 21.11 16.27 42.53
C VAL A 756 22.50 16.05 43.13
N LYS A 757 23.08 17.10 43.71
CA LYS A 757 24.43 17.05 44.30
C LYS A 757 24.48 16.13 45.52
N ASP A 758 23.54 16.30 46.44
CA ASP A 758 23.51 15.64 47.74
C ASP A 758 22.09 15.64 48.35
N GLN A 759 21.94 14.97 49.49
CA GLN A 759 20.68 14.90 50.22
C GLN A 759 20.16 16.30 50.66
N PRO A 760 21.00 17.22 51.19
CA PRO A 760 20.59 18.59 51.48
C PRO A 760 20.00 19.34 50.28
N ALA A 761 20.54 19.14 49.07
CA ALA A 761 19.98 19.74 47.85
C ALA A 761 18.58 19.20 47.54
N ALA A 762 18.35 17.89 47.64
CA ALA A 762 17.02 17.29 47.49
C ALA A 762 16.03 17.81 48.55
N GLN A 763 16.47 17.91 49.81
CA GLN A 763 15.68 18.48 50.91
C GLN A 763 15.32 19.94 50.68
N THR A 764 16.19 20.73 50.04
CA THR A 764 15.91 22.12 49.70
C THR A 764 14.76 22.22 48.71
N VAL A 765 14.73 21.34 47.70
CA VAL A 765 13.61 21.26 46.73
C VAL A 765 12.33 20.78 47.41
N ALA A 766 12.40 19.74 48.25
CA ALA A 766 11.25 19.25 49.01
C ALA A 766 10.64 20.34 49.91
N ARG A 767 11.49 21.10 50.63
CA ARG A 767 11.05 22.24 51.45
C ARG A 767 10.37 23.32 50.61
N LYS A 768 10.93 23.64 49.44
CA LYS A 768 10.35 24.60 48.50
C LYS A 768 8.97 24.13 48.02
N ILE A 769 8.81 22.85 47.70
CA ILE A 769 7.53 22.25 47.29
C ILE A 769 6.50 22.40 48.42
N VAL A 770 6.83 21.97 49.64
CA VAL A 770 5.94 22.07 50.81
C VAL A 770 5.50 23.52 51.05
N SER A 771 6.44 24.48 51.06
CA SER A 771 6.10 25.90 51.26
C SER A 771 5.25 26.47 50.12
N THR A 772 5.46 25.99 48.90
CA THR A 772 4.71 26.43 47.71
C THR A 772 3.26 25.94 47.74
N LEU A 773 3.06 24.70 48.21
CA LEU A 773 1.72 24.12 48.35
C LEU A 773 0.95 24.71 49.54
N ALA A 774 1.63 25.13 50.61
CA ALA A 774 1.00 25.75 51.78
C ALA A 774 0.43 27.15 51.50
N ALA A 775 0.82 27.80 50.40
CA ALA A 775 0.26 29.08 50.00
C ALA A 775 -1.19 28.90 49.50
N PRO A 776 -2.12 29.82 49.81
CA PRO A 776 -3.52 29.71 49.36
C PRO A 776 -3.68 29.65 47.83
N PHE A 777 -4.71 28.96 47.36
CA PHE A 777 -5.10 28.86 45.95
C PHE A 777 -6.39 29.67 45.74
N GLU A 778 -6.40 30.53 44.71
CA GLU A 778 -7.60 31.25 44.27
C GLU A 778 -8.25 30.44 43.14
N ILE A 779 -9.34 29.73 43.46
CA ILE A 779 -10.08 28.89 42.51
C ILE A 779 -11.52 29.42 42.48
N ASP A 780 -11.98 29.90 41.32
CA ASP A 780 -13.33 30.44 41.11
C ASP A 780 -13.75 31.56 42.07
N GLY A 781 -12.80 32.42 42.44
CA GLY A 781 -13.03 33.50 43.40
C GLY A 781 -13.14 33.02 44.85
N LYS A 782 -12.78 31.76 45.14
CA LYS A 782 -12.65 31.21 46.50
C LYS A 782 -11.17 31.01 46.84
N ARG A 783 -10.84 31.34 48.09
CA ARG A 783 -9.50 31.13 48.65
C ARG A 783 -9.45 29.79 49.38
N LEU A 784 -8.80 28.81 48.76
CA LEU A 784 -8.62 27.45 49.28
C LEU A 784 -7.24 27.30 49.90
N GLN A 785 -7.14 26.55 50.99
CA GLN A 785 -5.86 26.28 51.65
C GLN A 785 -5.67 24.77 51.82
N ILE A 786 -4.65 24.25 51.15
CA ILE A 786 -4.20 22.86 51.24
C ILE A 786 -2.73 22.81 51.69
N GLY A 787 -2.28 21.64 52.11
CA GLY A 787 -0.87 21.35 52.38
C GLY A 787 -0.31 20.35 51.39
N GLY A 788 0.96 20.01 51.58
CA GLY A 788 1.58 18.90 50.88
C GLY A 788 2.52 18.16 51.80
N SER A 789 2.37 16.84 51.85
CA SER A 789 3.33 15.94 52.49
C SER A 789 4.27 15.39 51.43
N VAL A 790 5.58 15.35 51.71
CA VAL A 790 6.59 14.95 50.73
C VAL A 790 7.52 13.88 51.29
N GLY A 791 7.62 12.73 50.64
CA GLY A 791 8.63 11.70 50.92
C GLY A 791 9.79 11.81 49.94
N VAL A 792 11.02 11.92 50.45
CA VAL A 792 12.23 12.09 49.64
C VAL A 792 13.09 10.83 49.73
N ALA A 793 13.49 10.25 48.59
CA ALA A 793 14.46 9.16 48.55
C ALA A 793 15.57 9.46 47.54
N LEU A 794 16.82 9.26 47.96
CA LEU A 794 17.98 9.30 47.06
C LEU A 794 18.32 7.88 46.63
N ALA A 795 18.65 7.74 45.35
CA ALA A 795 19.15 6.48 44.80
C ALA A 795 20.46 6.08 45.51
N THR A 796 20.51 4.88 46.09
CA THR A 796 21.64 4.42 46.93
C THR A 796 22.71 3.61 46.17
N GLY A 797 22.65 3.56 44.85
CA GLY A 797 23.69 2.95 44.02
C GLY A 797 23.14 2.30 42.75
N GLU A 798 24.02 1.63 42.01
CA GLU A 798 23.69 1.10 40.68
C GLU A 798 22.66 -0.05 40.72
N ALA A 799 22.60 -0.82 41.80
CA ALA A 799 21.73 -2.00 41.92
C ALA A 799 20.26 -1.70 42.28
N GLU A 800 19.95 -0.50 42.81
CA GLU A 800 18.61 -0.19 43.34
C GLU A 800 17.57 0.01 42.23
N THR A 801 16.53 -0.82 42.18
CA THR A 801 15.47 -0.71 41.16
C THR A 801 14.59 0.54 41.34
N VAL A 802 13.94 1.00 40.27
CA VAL A 802 12.97 2.13 40.34
C VAL A 802 11.86 1.83 41.34
N GLN A 803 11.42 0.57 41.41
CA GLN A 803 10.40 0.13 42.36
C GLN A 803 10.87 0.21 43.82
N ALA A 804 12.12 -0.17 44.11
CA ALA A 804 12.69 -0.05 45.46
C ALA A 804 12.84 1.43 45.88
N LEU A 805 13.26 2.30 44.95
CA LEU A 805 13.36 3.73 45.19
C LEU A 805 11.99 4.38 45.45
N MET A 806 10.97 4.00 44.68
CA MET A 806 9.57 4.40 44.90
C MET A 806 9.08 3.97 46.29
N GLN A 807 9.30 2.70 46.68
CA GLN A 807 8.88 2.20 48.00
C GLN A 807 9.50 2.97 49.16
N ARG A 808 10.77 3.37 49.04
CA ARG A 808 11.45 4.21 50.05
C ARG A 808 10.86 5.61 50.10
N ALA A 809 10.59 6.22 48.94
CA ALA A 809 9.96 7.53 48.87
C ALA A 809 8.53 7.50 49.48
N ASP A 810 7.75 6.46 49.20
CA ASP A 810 6.41 6.27 49.76
C ASP A 810 6.44 6.03 51.27
N ALA A 811 7.42 5.26 51.77
CA ALA A 811 7.60 5.05 53.21
C ALA A 811 7.94 6.37 53.94
N ALA A 812 8.81 7.18 53.36
CA ALA A 812 9.11 8.51 53.90
C ALA A 812 7.89 9.44 53.83
N LEU A 813 7.11 9.40 52.75
CA LEU A 813 5.86 10.16 52.61
C LEU A 813 4.85 9.78 53.70
N TYR A 814 4.73 8.48 54.00
CA TYR A 814 3.87 8.00 55.09
C TYR A 814 4.30 8.56 56.45
N GLU A 815 5.61 8.59 56.75
CA GLU A 815 6.12 9.19 57.98
C GLU A 815 5.86 10.71 58.05
N ALA A 816 5.97 11.41 56.92
CA ALA A 816 5.64 12.84 56.84
C ALA A 816 4.16 13.09 57.19
N LYS A 817 3.24 12.23 56.71
CA LYS A 817 1.83 12.29 57.08
C LYS A 817 1.59 11.97 58.55
N ARG A 818 2.26 10.94 59.09
CA ARG A 818 2.11 10.52 60.49
C ARG A 818 2.59 11.58 61.48
N ALA A 819 3.65 12.31 61.12
CA ALA A 819 4.26 13.31 61.97
C ALA A 819 3.63 14.71 61.86
N GLY A 820 2.39 14.81 61.35
CA GLY A 820 1.59 16.03 61.39
C GLY A 820 1.28 16.69 60.06
N ARG A 821 1.66 16.08 58.91
CA ARG A 821 1.43 16.59 57.54
C ARG A 821 2.12 17.94 57.27
N GLY A 822 2.00 18.47 56.05
CA GLY A 822 2.55 19.79 55.68
C GLY A 822 4.06 19.87 55.81
N ARG A 823 4.76 18.75 55.63
CA ARG A 823 6.20 18.61 55.85
C ARG A 823 6.80 17.60 54.89
N TYR A 824 8.13 17.56 54.86
CA TYR A 824 8.86 16.50 54.17
C TYR A 824 9.58 15.58 55.16
N GLU A 825 9.77 14.33 54.75
CA GLU A 825 10.65 13.37 55.40
C GLU A 825 11.59 12.75 54.38
N VAL A 826 12.79 12.35 54.84
CA VAL A 826 13.78 11.70 53.97
C VAL A 826 13.91 10.25 54.37
N ALA A 827 13.83 9.36 53.39
CA ALA A 827 14.03 7.94 53.59
C ALA A 827 15.46 7.68 54.08
N GLU A 828 15.58 6.87 55.13
CA GLU A 828 16.89 6.39 55.58
C GLU A 828 17.60 5.65 54.43
N ALA A 829 18.91 5.84 54.31
CA ALA A 829 19.72 5.02 53.43
C ALA A 829 19.76 3.63 54.04
N GLY A 830 19.13 2.64 53.39
CA GLY A 830 19.23 1.25 53.82
C GLY A 830 20.69 0.84 53.94
N LEU A 831 21.04 0.26 55.09
CA LEU A 831 22.33 -0.35 55.39
C LEU A 831 22.72 -1.44 54.38
#